data_AF-A0A9N9ZA57-F1
#
_entry.id   AF-A0A9N9ZA57-F1
#
_cell.length_a   1.000
_cell.length_b   1.000
_cell.length_c   1.000
_cell.angle_alpha   90.00
_cell.angle_beta   90.00
_cell.angle_gamma   90.00
#
_symmetry.space_group_name_H-M   'P 1'
#
loop_
_entity.id
_entity.type
_entity.pdbx_description
1 polymer ?
#
loop_
_entity_poly.entity_id
_entity_poly.type
_entity_poly.pdbx_seq_one_letter_code
_entity_poly.pdbx_strand_id
1 'polypeptide(L)'
;MKDQDFVEQVVPYTDEDPLEEDPESDHVAPDNALVNEDRELEIIDVTVPKRRSKLFSRCSKCLLAVMALLGLLLVALLLVSRWASTRHATTPGSHQGGHSNKPSKKPSKPKAVPYKLDFPTLYPQINTGASQECQAAWGELTMVPCHDKVFDRGNDNGTLRLFGWDPMYFLPKICTEECRSSLQKAHENLSARCSPSDTFLIDDYQGMFNTDFLEAGPVEAVDTLLRRTDHQCRASPTGDSDYQYCPIEMLERFSIIDGLNANLVGIESFIHETDQKQVEPSRWKNGKKGTSKYSYKYHYKVREQRYGPGVGETSCGWCTFDFLNRTLTSWVEGKISNPSNDQPVSLPEFIRRVRTAGERCAPTDRWERMYSEGLQHYQALGVLPTDWETALPSGDLDYLILNGPSSGDAPISTINAEIERLKSLEQQQAWAIKTSQVCLKDLAERYSEAKCYINLSHEKLVSMMEKGSKRLRTAFCDSGCSDAINAKKFSTCDGAASTDKTRELLDDFYTARAQRNSFCSVAGKDWYHSDCAQALVNMDRAGWAFDGRPDSPTLIKDVGQALEQLKEKLVPQDLRPVFEDKPDVLSKKDSFKRVTQLKESVCATCVWNWLAGIDLKDRMEYISTSESAPDYVDFVKKYHKTCTALGATWLGDLPYGNDPAIWRMQQQDEKIFRFIEVKNRHGRQIIYAVNEATGSVQFYEDQRRLNRPGVDIATLWHVLEAERGVKALSEGNFEEWKLAEEKHRKEEDEKIWEVDTRWSTQVSYIGPVPLEY
;
A
#
# COMPACT_ATOMS: atom_id res chain seq x y z
N MET A 1 34.06 -55.29 -14.33
CA MET A 1 33.53 -56.29 -15.28
C MET A 1 32.25 -55.71 -15.87
N LYS A 2 32.33 -55.40 -17.17
CA LYS A 2 31.29 -54.92 -18.11
C LYS A 2 30.68 -53.51 -17.91
N ASP A 3 31.15 -52.66 -18.81
CA ASP A 3 30.61 -51.39 -19.28
C ASP A 3 29.23 -51.51 -19.93
N GLN A 4 28.47 -50.41 -19.92
CA GLN A 4 27.80 -49.92 -21.13
C GLN A 4 27.37 -48.45 -20.94
N ASP A 5 28.15 -47.55 -21.54
CA ASP A 5 27.76 -46.19 -21.91
C ASP A 5 26.76 -46.24 -23.07
N PHE A 6 25.74 -45.39 -23.03
CA PHE A 6 24.97 -45.01 -24.22
C PHE A 6 25.00 -43.49 -24.36
N VAL A 7 25.79 -43.06 -25.35
CA VAL A 7 25.79 -41.72 -25.92
C VAL A 7 24.63 -41.64 -26.90
N GLU A 8 23.70 -40.70 -26.71
CA GLU A 8 22.65 -40.42 -27.70
C GLU A 8 22.93 -39.10 -28.42
N GLN A 9 22.82 -39.17 -29.74
CA GLN A 9 23.32 -38.22 -30.73
C GLN A 9 22.53 -36.91 -30.78
N VAL A 10 23.28 -35.82 -30.96
CA VAL A 10 22.80 -34.51 -31.40
C VAL A 10 22.39 -34.58 -32.88
N VAL A 11 21.16 -34.19 -33.20
CA VAL A 11 20.70 -33.96 -34.58
C VAL A 11 20.97 -32.48 -34.96
N PRO A 12 21.55 -32.18 -36.14
CA PRO A 12 21.79 -30.81 -36.57
C PRO A 12 20.51 -30.16 -37.11
N TYR A 13 20.25 -28.92 -36.70
CA TYR A 13 19.19 -28.08 -37.29
C TYR A 13 19.73 -27.40 -38.56
N THR A 14 19.01 -27.58 -39.67
CA THR A 14 19.26 -26.94 -40.97
C THR A 14 18.22 -25.86 -41.22
N ASP A 15 18.69 -24.64 -41.54
CA ASP A 15 17.88 -23.58 -42.13
C ASP A 15 17.58 -23.91 -43.59
N GLU A 16 16.33 -24.19 -43.97
CA GLU A 16 15.75 -23.85 -45.30
C GLU A 16 14.20 -23.87 -45.21
N ASP A 17 13.57 -22.73 -45.50
CA ASP A 17 12.14 -22.65 -45.91
C ASP A 17 11.99 -23.24 -47.32
N PRO A 18 10.83 -23.82 -47.68
CA PRO A 18 9.91 -23.03 -48.51
C PRO A 18 8.41 -23.23 -48.24
N LEU A 19 7.67 -22.18 -48.63
CA LEU A 19 6.22 -22.07 -48.84
C LEU A 19 5.56 -23.33 -49.42
N GLU A 20 4.41 -23.74 -48.88
CA GLU A 20 3.31 -24.31 -49.68
C GLU A 20 1.96 -24.24 -48.95
N GLU A 21 0.91 -24.39 -49.75
CA GLU A 21 -0.45 -23.86 -49.66
C GLU A 21 -1.40 -24.63 -48.72
N ASP A 22 -2.50 -23.97 -48.32
CA ASP A 22 -3.71 -24.57 -47.73
C ASP A 22 -4.22 -25.77 -48.55
N PRO A 23 -4.86 -26.77 -47.90
CA PRO A 23 -6.32 -26.77 -47.99
C PRO A 23 -7.06 -27.23 -46.72
N GLU A 24 -8.31 -26.78 -46.65
CA GLU A 24 -9.40 -27.22 -45.79
C GLU A 24 -9.40 -28.73 -45.47
N SER A 25 -9.69 -29.08 -44.21
CA SER A 25 -10.45 -30.29 -43.91
C SER A 25 -11.29 -30.11 -42.64
N ASP A 26 -12.62 -30.08 -42.83
CA ASP A 26 -13.61 -30.48 -41.84
C ASP A 26 -13.27 -31.85 -41.26
N HIS A 27 -13.34 -32.03 -39.94
CA HIS A 27 -13.83 -33.26 -39.30
C HIS A 27 -14.16 -33.04 -37.82
N VAL A 28 -15.46 -32.88 -37.56
CA VAL A 28 -16.30 -33.67 -36.63
C VAL A 28 -15.59 -34.29 -35.42
N ALA A 29 -15.94 -33.80 -34.22
CA ALA A 29 -15.79 -34.54 -32.96
C ALA A 29 -17.18 -34.94 -32.41
N PRO A 30 -17.32 -36.13 -31.79
CA PRO A 30 -18.59 -36.80 -31.59
C PRO A 30 -19.34 -36.42 -30.31
N ASP A 31 -20.65 -36.62 -30.37
CA ASP A 31 -21.63 -36.59 -29.29
C ASP A 31 -21.44 -37.68 -28.23
N ASN A 32 -21.99 -37.35 -27.06
CA ASN A 32 -22.46 -38.18 -25.94
C ASN A 32 -21.50 -38.42 -24.75
N ALA A 33 -21.76 -37.72 -23.64
CA ALA A 33 -22.48 -38.34 -22.52
C ALA A 33 -23.02 -37.28 -21.53
N LEU A 34 -24.33 -37.35 -21.34
CA LEU A 34 -25.14 -36.62 -20.37
C LEU A 34 -24.78 -36.94 -18.92
N VAL A 35 -24.76 -35.91 -18.06
CA VAL A 35 -25.44 -35.95 -16.75
C VAL A 35 -26.07 -34.58 -16.50
N ASN A 36 -27.40 -34.60 -16.37
CA ASN A 36 -28.26 -33.48 -15.99
C ASN A 36 -27.99 -33.05 -14.54
N GLU A 37 -28.09 -31.75 -14.27
CA GLU A 37 -28.90 -31.29 -13.14
C GLU A 37 -29.42 -29.87 -13.42
N ASP A 38 -30.74 -29.77 -13.36
CA ASP A 38 -31.58 -28.65 -13.71
C ASP A 38 -31.38 -27.44 -12.79
N ARG A 39 -31.27 -26.24 -13.37
CA ARG A 39 -31.76 -25.03 -12.72
C ARG A 39 -32.26 -24.03 -13.75
N GLU A 40 -33.58 -23.99 -13.86
CA GLU A 40 -34.36 -23.00 -14.60
C GLU A 40 -33.96 -21.58 -14.19
N LEU A 41 -33.55 -20.76 -15.16
CA LEU A 41 -33.47 -19.32 -15.06
C LEU A 41 -34.34 -18.75 -16.18
N GLU A 42 -35.49 -18.21 -15.79
CA GLU A 42 -36.41 -17.45 -16.65
C GLU A 42 -35.65 -16.31 -17.33
N ILE A 43 -35.57 -16.36 -18.66
CA ILE A 43 -35.13 -15.26 -19.51
C ILE A 43 -36.30 -14.28 -19.62
N ILE A 44 -36.22 -13.16 -18.92
CA ILE A 44 -37.09 -12.00 -19.16
C ILE A 44 -36.52 -11.25 -20.38
N ASP A 45 -37.26 -11.34 -21.48
CA ASP A 45 -36.99 -10.69 -22.75
C ASP A 45 -37.27 -9.18 -22.63
N VAL A 46 -36.24 -8.37 -22.41
CA VAL A 46 -36.36 -6.89 -22.37
C VAL A 46 -36.03 -6.32 -23.74
N THR A 47 -37.09 -6.01 -24.48
CA THR A 47 -37.04 -5.21 -25.71
C THR A 47 -36.62 -3.77 -25.41
N VAL A 48 -35.46 -3.35 -25.94
CA VAL A 48 -34.96 -1.97 -25.84
C VAL A 48 -35.57 -1.11 -26.95
N PRO A 49 -36.33 -0.04 -26.65
CA PRO A 49 -36.87 0.84 -27.69
C PRO A 49 -35.81 1.84 -28.20
N LYS A 50 -35.54 1.76 -29.51
CA LYS A 50 -34.84 2.79 -30.30
C LYS A 50 -35.68 4.08 -30.35
N ARG A 51 -35.23 5.19 -29.77
CA ARG A 51 -35.59 6.54 -30.27
C ARG A 51 -34.71 7.70 -29.78
N ARG A 52 -34.28 8.50 -30.78
CA ARG A 52 -33.91 9.94 -30.80
C ARG A 52 -32.42 10.34 -30.74
N SER A 53 -31.78 10.20 -31.90
CA SER A 53 -30.46 10.68 -32.31
C SER A 53 -30.40 12.15 -32.79
N LYS A 54 -31.03 13.12 -32.09
CA LYS A 54 -30.96 14.55 -32.51
C LYS A 54 -30.18 15.50 -31.60
N LEU A 55 -29.83 15.12 -30.37
CA LEU A 55 -28.98 15.96 -29.50
C LEU A 55 -27.47 15.74 -29.69
N PHE A 56 -27.04 14.53 -30.08
CA PHE A 56 -25.60 14.21 -30.22
C PHE A 56 -24.88 14.97 -31.36
N SER A 57 -25.62 15.47 -32.35
CA SER A 57 -25.06 16.21 -33.49
C SER A 57 -24.62 17.64 -33.13
N ARG A 58 -25.17 18.25 -32.07
CA ARG A 58 -24.81 19.61 -31.65
C ARG A 58 -23.59 19.63 -30.72
N CYS A 59 -23.44 18.63 -29.84
CA CYS A 59 -22.26 18.53 -28.97
C CYS A 59 -20.97 18.20 -29.72
N SER A 60 -21.00 17.40 -30.80
CA SER A 60 -19.76 17.07 -31.53
C SER A 60 -19.17 18.27 -32.28
N LYS A 61 -20.00 19.21 -32.73
CA LYS A 61 -19.55 20.43 -33.41
C LYS A 61 -18.88 21.42 -32.46
N CYS A 62 -19.39 21.55 -31.23
CA CYS A 62 -18.73 22.36 -30.20
C CYS A 62 -17.38 21.76 -29.80
N LEU A 63 -17.29 20.43 -29.67
CA LEU A 63 -16.05 19.75 -29.31
C LEU A 63 -14.97 19.92 -30.40
N LEU A 64 -15.34 19.82 -31.68
CA LEU A 64 -14.43 20.07 -32.79
C LEU A 64 -13.96 21.53 -32.85
N ALA A 65 -14.82 22.50 -32.55
CA ALA A 65 -14.44 23.92 -32.52
C ALA A 65 -13.45 24.21 -31.37
N VAL A 66 -13.65 23.62 -30.19
CA VAL A 66 -12.73 23.75 -29.04
C VAL A 66 -11.37 23.13 -29.36
N MET A 67 -11.35 21.94 -29.98
CA MET A 67 -10.11 21.28 -30.37
C MET A 67 -9.35 22.06 -31.46
N ALA A 68 -10.05 22.69 -32.41
CA ALA A 68 -9.43 23.56 -33.40
C ALA A 68 -8.83 24.84 -32.79
N LEU A 69 -9.53 25.45 -31.82
CA LEU A 69 -9.02 26.60 -31.06
C LEU A 69 -7.77 26.24 -30.24
N LEU A 70 -7.77 25.10 -29.56
CA LEU A 70 -6.60 24.60 -28.83
C LEU A 70 -5.42 24.32 -29.77
N GLY A 71 -5.67 23.75 -30.95
CA GLY A 71 -4.65 23.53 -31.97
C GLY A 71 -4.02 24.85 -32.47
N LEU A 72 -4.85 25.86 -32.76
CA LEU A 72 -4.39 27.19 -33.16
C LEU A 72 -3.56 27.89 -32.08
N LEU A 73 -3.95 27.73 -30.81
CA LEU A 73 -3.24 28.31 -29.67
C LEU A 73 -1.85 27.66 -29.48
N LEU A 74 -1.76 26.36 -29.73
CA LEU A 74 -0.49 25.61 -29.71
C LEU A 74 0.46 26.05 -30.83
N VAL A 75 -0.08 26.25 -32.04
CA VAL A 75 0.70 26.78 -33.18
C VAL A 75 1.17 28.22 -32.91
N ALA A 76 0.31 29.06 -32.32
CA ALA A 76 0.68 30.43 -31.95
C ALA A 76 1.82 30.44 -30.90
N LEU A 77 1.76 29.58 -29.88
CA LEU A 77 2.83 29.44 -28.88
C LEU A 77 4.16 28.97 -29.50
N LEU A 78 4.12 28.04 -30.45
CA LEU A 78 5.31 27.59 -31.18
C LEU A 78 5.90 28.69 -32.06
N LEU A 79 5.06 29.55 -32.66
CA LEU A 79 5.53 30.69 -33.44
C LEU A 79 6.15 31.77 -32.55
N VAL A 80 5.55 32.06 -31.39
CA VAL A 80 6.09 33.03 -30.41
C VAL A 80 7.42 32.55 -29.84
N SER A 81 7.57 31.26 -29.51
CA SER A 81 8.84 30.71 -29.00
C SER A 81 9.96 30.72 -30.05
N ARG A 82 9.61 30.49 -31.32
CA ARG A 82 10.56 30.64 -32.43
C ARG A 82 10.96 32.10 -32.63
N TRP A 83 10.03 33.04 -32.49
CA TRP A 83 10.30 34.48 -32.59
C TRP A 83 11.12 35.04 -31.43
N ALA A 84 10.92 34.52 -30.21
CA ALA A 84 11.76 34.85 -29.06
C ALA A 84 13.19 34.32 -29.23
N SER A 85 13.36 33.14 -29.85
CA SER A 85 14.67 32.54 -30.10
C SER A 85 15.46 33.27 -31.20
N THR A 86 14.80 33.83 -32.22
CA THR A 86 15.48 34.61 -33.27
C THR A 86 15.86 36.03 -32.81
N ARG A 87 15.13 36.62 -31.86
CA ARG A 87 15.48 37.93 -31.29
C ARG A 87 16.68 37.91 -30.34
N HIS A 88 17.03 36.75 -29.78
CA HIS A 88 18.25 36.60 -28.98
C HIS A 88 19.51 36.28 -29.81
N ALA A 89 19.40 36.10 -31.12
CA ALA A 89 20.53 35.78 -32.00
C ALA A 89 21.14 37.00 -32.72
N THR A 90 20.58 38.21 -32.55
CA THR A 90 21.08 39.42 -33.22
C THR A 90 21.44 40.52 -32.22
N THR A 91 22.58 40.35 -31.56
CA THR A 91 23.36 41.48 -31.02
C THR A 91 24.79 41.37 -31.54
N PRO A 92 25.14 42.05 -32.65
CA PRO A 92 26.51 42.16 -33.11
C PRO A 92 27.16 43.40 -32.47
N GLY A 93 28.24 43.22 -31.73
CA GLY A 93 29.03 44.37 -31.29
C GLY A 93 30.07 44.12 -30.21
N SER A 94 31.33 44.33 -30.62
CA SER A 94 32.42 44.90 -29.82
C SER A 94 33.24 43.97 -28.93
N HIS A 95 34.35 43.52 -29.50
CA HIS A 95 35.62 43.30 -28.78
C HIS A 95 35.94 44.47 -27.84
N GLN A 96 36.26 44.19 -26.58
CA GLN A 96 37.42 44.75 -25.90
C GLN A 96 37.69 44.01 -24.59
N GLY A 97 38.97 44.05 -24.21
CA GLY A 97 39.62 43.07 -23.35
C GLY A 97 39.20 43.09 -21.89
N GLY A 98 39.28 41.91 -21.30
CA GLY A 98 39.13 41.69 -19.88
C GLY A 98 39.58 40.26 -19.58
N HIS A 99 40.86 40.09 -19.25
CA HIS A 99 41.41 38.84 -18.74
C HIS A 99 40.71 38.47 -17.42
N SER A 100 39.55 37.83 -17.53
CA SER A 100 38.98 37.02 -16.46
C SER A 100 39.45 35.60 -16.72
N ASN A 101 40.41 35.14 -15.92
CA ASN A 101 40.79 33.73 -15.83
C ASN A 101 39.53 32.90 -15.55
N LYS A 102 38.91 32.36 -16.61
CA LYS A 102 37.93 31.28 -16.46
C LYS A 102 38.68 30.14 -15.80
N PRO A 103 38.19 29.59 -14.67
CA PRO A 103 38.80 28.39 -14.11
C PRO A 103 38.81 27.34 -15.22
N SER A 104 39.99 26.78 -15.45
CA SER A 104 40.21 25.64 -16.35
C SER A 104 39.04 24.67 -16.19
N LYS A 105 38.34 24.37 -17.29
CA LYS A 105 37.33 23.32 -17.30
C LYS A 105 38.00 22.08 -16.71
N LYS A 106 37.53 21.63 -15.55
CA LYS A 106 37.97 20.35 -14.97
C LYS A 106 37.96 19.31 -16.09
N PRO A 107 39.02 18.50 -16.26
CA PRO A 107 39.09 17.49 -17.30
C PRO A 107 37.81 16.65 -17.25
N SER A 108 37.18 16.45 -18.42
CA SER A 108 35.96 15.65 -18.50
C SER A 108 36.28 14.24 -18.04
N LYS A 109 35.56 13.75 -17.03
CA LYS A 109 35.69 12.39 -16.51
C LYS A 109 35.68 11.36 -17.66
N PRO A 110 36.53 10.32 -17.63
CA PRO A 110 36.47 9.24 -18.60
C PRO A 110 35.07 8.61 -18.59
N LYS A 111 34.56 8.29 -19.78
CA LYS A 111 33.23 7.71 -19.97
C LYS A 111 33.37 6.31 -20.54
N ALA A 112 32.60 5.37 -20.02
CA ALA A 112 32.48 4.04 -20.60
C ALA A 112 31.94 4.15 -22.04
N VAL A 113 32.58 3.41 -22.95
CA VAL A 113 32.11 3.24 -24.33
C VAL A 113 31.49 1.84 -24.43
N PRO A 114 30.18 1.72 -24.75
CA PRO A 114 29.54 0.41 -24.85
C PRO A 114 30.31 -0.53 -25.79
N TYR A 115 30.48 -1.78 -25.36
CA TYR A 115 31.19 -2.85 -26.08
C TYR A 115 32.69 -2.64 -26.27
N LYS A 116 33.29 -1.62 -25.63
CA LYS A 116 34.73 -1.34 -25.62
C LYS A 116 35.13 -0.75 -24.28
N LEU A 117 34.95 -1.53 -23.20
CA LEU A 117 35.26 -1.05 -21.86
C LEU A 117 36.77 -1.09 -21.62
N ASP A 118 37.32 0.05 -21.23
CA ASP A 118 38.74 0.22 -20.90
C ASP A 118 38.88 0.25 -19.37
N PHE A 119 39.13 -0.91 -18.76
CA PHE A 119 39.14 -1.03 -17.30
C PHE A 119 40.21 -0.15 -16.65
N PRO A 120 41.48 -0.10 -17.13
CA PRO A 120 42.51 0.81 -16.62
C PRO A 120 42.12 2.29 -16.63
N THR A 121 41.35 2.73 -17.63
CA THR A 121 40.90 4.13 -17.72
C THR A 121 39.65 4.39 -16.87
N LEU A 122 38.82 3.37 -16.63
CA LEU A 122 37.55 3.51 -15.91
C LEU A 122 37.70 3.39 -14.39
N TYR A 123 38.59 2.51 -13.90
CA TYR A 123 38.89 2.29 -12.49
C TYR A 123 40.04 3.19 -12.00
N PRO A 124 40.27 3.31 -10.68
CA PRO A 124 41.48 3.94 -10.18
C PRO A 124 42.73 3.17 -10.59
N GLN A 125 43.86 3.86 -10.56
CA GLN A 125 45.16 3.24 -10.80
C GLN A 125 45.49 2.25 -9.69
N ILE A 126 46.24 1.19 -10.02
CA ILE A 126 46.73 0.25 -9.02
C ILE A 126 47.81 0.95 -8.18
N ASN A 127 47.85 0.67 -6.87
CA ASN A 127 48.87 1.19 -5.97
C ASN A 127 50.29 0.88 -6.49
N THR A 128 51.22 1.82 -6.33
CA THR A 128 52.62 1.68 -6.77
C THR A 128 53.35 0.53 -6.08
N GLY A 129 52.85 0.06 -4.92
CA GLY A 129 53.37 -1.11 -4.22
C GLY A 129 52.96 -2.46 -4.81
N ALA A 130 52.08 -2.49 -5.81
CA ALA A 130 51.61 -3.72 -6.43
C ALA A 130 52.66 -4.39 -7.31
N SER A 131 52.52 -5.70 -7.56
CA SER A 131 53.42 -6.43 -8.45
C SER A 131 53.40 -5.87 -9.88
N GLN A 132 54.56 -5.85 -10.55
CA GLN A 132 54.63 -5.43 -11.97
C GLN A 132 53.80 -6.34 -12.88
N GLU A 133 53.70 -7.62 -12.54
CA GLU A 133 52.90 -8.60 -13.28
C GLU A 133 51.40 -8.27 -13.19
N CYS A 134 50.92 -7.83 -12.02
CA CYS A 134 49.55 -7.39 -11.83
C CYS A 134 49.25 -6.09 -12.58
N GLN A 135 50.16 -5.10 -12.51
CA GLN A 135 50.01 -3.84 -13.25
C GLN A 135 49.96 -4.06 -14.76
N ALA A 136 50.82 -4.94 -15.28
CA ALA A 136 50.81 -5.32 -16.70
C ALA A 136 49.51 -6.03 -17.09
N ALA A 137 49.07 -7.02 -16.30
CA ALA A 137 47.84 -7.77 -16.56
C ALA A 137 46.59 -6.88 -16.54
N TRP A 138 46.53 -5.93 -15.62
CA TRP A 138 45.46 -4.93 -15.59
C TRP A 138 45.50 -4.01 -16.80
N GLY A 139 46.70 -3.52 -17.14
CA GLY A 139 46.94 -2.65 -18.30
C GLY A 139 46.55 -3.25 -19.65
N GLU A 140 46.41 -4.57 -19.76
CA GLU A 140 45.94 -5.26 -20.97
C GLU A 140 44.41 -5.19 -21.16
N LEU A 141 43.64 -4.84 -20.13
CA LEU A 141 42.17 -4.85 -20.14
C LEU A 141 41.55 -3.57 -20.74
N THR A 142 42.11 -3.07 -21.85
CA THR A 142 41.69 -1.80 -22.49
C THR A 142 40.51 -1.95 -23.45
N MET A 143 40.11 -3.18 -23.80
CA MET A 143 39.04 -3.45 -24.78
C MET A 143 38.19 -4.66 -24.39
N VAL A 144 37.51 -4.59 -23.26
CA VAL A 144 36.56 -5.64 -22.83
C VAL A 144 35.23 -5.46 -23.58
N PRO A 145 34.76 -6.46 -24.36
CA PRO A 145 33.60 -6.37 -25.25
C PRO A 145 32.24 -6.50 -24.51
N CYS A 146 32.08 -5.76 -23.42
CA CYS A 146 30.86 -5.76 -22.61
C CYS A 146 30.09 -4.45 -22.77
N HIS A 147 28.76 -4.51 -22.62
CA HIS A 147 27.95 -3.29 -22.52
C HIS A 147 28.23 -2.59 -21.17
N ASP A 148 28.27 -1.25 -21.14
CA ASP A 148 28.63 -0.45 -19.95
C ASP A 148 27.73 -0.70 -18.74
N LYS A 149 26.48 -1.10 -18.99
CA LYS A 149 25.52 -1.54 -17.97
C LYS A 149 25.93 -2.74 -17.14
N VAL A 150 26.99 -3.46 -17.50
CA VAL A 150 27.61 -4.43 -16.59
C VAL A 150 28.11 -3.78 -15.29
N PHE A 151 28.37 -2.47 -15.28
CA PHE A 151 28.75 -1.71 -14.08
C PHE A 151 27.57 -1.24 -13.22
N ASP A 152 26.32 -1.48 -13.64
CA ASP A 152 25.15 -0.93 -12.95
C ASP A 152 24.89 -1.66 -11.62
N ARG A 153 25.41 -1.09 -10.54
CA ARG A 153 25.24 -1.61 -9.18
C ARG A 153 23.90 -1.29 -8.55
N GLY A 154 23.05 -0.53 -9.25
CA GLY A 154 21.80 -0.02 -8.71
C GLY A 154 20.87 -1.12 -8.19
N ASN A 155 21.07 -2.35 -8.64
CA ASN A 155 20.23 -3.51 -8.40
C ASN A 155 20.94 -4.65 -7.66
N ASP A 156 22.22 -4.51 -7.30
CA ASP A 156 22.97 -5.59 -6.63
C ASP A 156 22.29 -5.98 -5.30
N ASN A 157 21.72 -4.99 -4.61
CA ASN A 157 20.97 -5.17 -3.35
C ASN A 157 19.47 -5.31 -3.56
N GLY A 158 18.99 -5.67 -4.77
CA GLY A 158 17.58 -5.98 -5.04
C GLY A 158 16.56 -4.90 -4.69
N THR A 159 16.93 -3.61 -4.78
CA THR A 159 16.05 -2.47 -4.46
C THR A 159 15.57 -1.75 -5.72
N LEU A 160 14.29 -1.37 -5.74
CA LEU A 160 13.64 -0.73 -6.89
C LEU A 160 14.01 0.76 -6.94
N ARG A 161 14.69 1.19 -8.01
CA ARG A 161 14.96 2.62 -8.27
C ARG A 161 13.89 3.20 -9.20
N LEU A 162 13.39 4.40 -8.87
CA LEU A 162 12.29 5.09 -9.59
C LEU A 162 12.56 5.37 -11.09
N PHE A 163 13.81 5.22 -11.55
CA PHE A 163 14.25 5.35 -12.95
C PHE A 163 15.21 4.22 -13.34
N GLY A 164 14.97 3.03 -12.77
CA GLY A 164 15.87 1.88 -12.80
C GLY A 164 16.03 1.20 -14.16
N TRP A 165 17.13 0.44 -14.23
CA TRP A 165 17.51 -0.49 -15.29
C TRP A 165 16.37 -1.44 -15.68
N ASP A 166 16.11 -1.54 -16.98
CA ASP A 166 15.11 -2.45 -17.56
C ASP A 166 15.81 -3.74 -18.02
N PRO A 167 15.61 -4.88 -17.32
CA PRO A 167 16.30 -6.13 -17.62
C PRO A 167 15.98 -6.64 -19.03
N MET A 168 14.75 -6.47 -19.51
CA MET A 168 14.39 -6.89 -20.88
C MET A 168 15.19 -6.14 -21.94
N TYR A 169 15.53 -4.87 -21.69
CA TYR A 169 16.31 -4.08 -22.64
C TYR A 169 17.81 -4.34 -22.53
N PHE A 170 18.34 -4.43 -21.31
CA PHE A 170 19.79 -4.45 -21.09
C PHE A 170 20.40 -5.85 -21.02
N LEU A 171 19.70 -6.86 -20.52
CA LEU A 171 20.27 -8.21 -20.39
C LEU A 171 20.70 -8.81 -21.73
N PRO A 172 19.92 -8.71 -22.83
CA PRO A 172 20.39 -9.20 -24.13
C PRO A 172 21.67 -8.51 -24.63
N LYS A 173 22.03 -7.34 -24.09
CA LYS A 173 23.26 -6.60 -24.44
C LYS A 173 24.44 -6.92 -23.53
N ILE A 174 24.17 -7.30 -22.29
CA ILE A 174 25.18 -7.67 -21.30
C ILE A 174 25.55 -9.15 -21.46
N CYS A 175 24.54 -10.00 -21.67
CA CYS A 175 24.63 -11.44 -21.69
C CYS A 175 25.10 -12.03 -23.02
N THR A 176 26.07 -11.36 -23.66
CA THR A 176 26.74 -11.90 -24.85
C THR A 176 27.85 -12.86 -24.43
N GLU A 177 28.06 -13.90 -25.23
CA GLU A 177 29.12 -14.88 -24.98
C GLU A 177 30.52 -14.23 -24.99
N GLU A 178 30.71 -13.22 -25.85
CA GLU A 178 31.95 -12.43 -25.91
C GLU A 178 32.24 -11.68 -24.60
N CYS A 179 31.22 -11.08 -23.99
CA CYS A 179 31.38 -10.37 -22.72
C CYS A 179 31.77 -11.35 -21.60
N ARG A 180 31.01 -12.45 -21.46
CA ARG A 180 31.24 -13.44 -20.41
C ARG A 180 32.62 -14.08 -20.51
N SER A 181 32.99 -14.58 -21.70
CA SER A 181 34.29 -15.21 -21.93
C SER A 181 35.46 -14.24 -21.74
N SER A 182 35.28 -12.96 -22.06
CA SER A 182 36.31 -11.94 -21.83
C SER A 182 36.50 -11.62 -20.34
N LEU A 183 35.41 -11.51 -19.58
CA LEU A 183 35.47 -11.34 -18.13
C LEU A 183 36.10 -12.55 -17.44
N GLN A 184 35.77 -13.76 -17.87
CA GLN A 184 36.37 -14.99 -17.33
C GLN A 184 37.88 -15.05 -17.58
N LYS A 185 38.34 -14.78 -18.81
CA LYS A 185 39.77 -14.71 -19.12
C LYS A 185 40.48 -13.60 -18.34
N ALA A 186 39.84 -12.45 -18.16
CA ALA A 186 40.38 -11.36 -17.35
C ALA A 186 40.53 -11.79 -15.89
N HIS A 187 39.52 -12.47 -15.33
CA HIS A 187 39.56 -13.00 -13.97
C HIS A 187 40.67 -14.06 -13.79
N GLU A 188 40.79 -15.01 -14.72
CA GLU A 188 41.84 -16.03 -14.71
C GLU A 188 43.24 -15.40 -14.80
N ASN A 189 43.44 -14.43 -15.70
CA ASN A 189 44.73 -13.74 -15.88
C ASN A 189 45.12 -12.91 -14.64
N LEU A 190 44.17 -12.17 -14.07
CA LEU A 190 44.42 -11.35 -12.88
C LEU A 190 44.63 -12.22 -11.64
N SER A 191 43.80 -13.24 -11.41
CA SER A 191 43.96 -14.14 -10.26
C SER A 191 45.29 -14.90 -10.27
N ALA A 192 45.89 -15.11 -11.44
CA ALA A 192 47.20 -15.74 -11.58
C ALA A 192 48.38 -14.78 -11.31
N ARG A 193 48.20 -13.47 -11.46
CA ARG A 193 49.28 -12.46 -11.47
C ARG A 193 49.18 -11.39 -10.39
N CYS A 194 48.00 -11.24 -9.81
CA CYS A 194 47.69 -10.33 -8.72
C CYS A 194 47.47 -11.11 -7.42
N SER A 195 47.82 -10.48 -6.32
CA SER A 195 47.56 -10.89 -4.95
C SER A 195 46.42 -10.06 -4.34
N PRO A 196 45.77 -10.52 -3.27
CA PRO A 196 44.78 -9.72 -2.56
C PRO A 196 45.31 -8.39 -1.99
N SER A 197 46.63 -8.24 -1.83
CA SER A 197 47.27 -6.98 -1.41
C SER A 197 47.43 -5.95 -2.53
N ASP A 198 47.26 -6.35 -3.80
CA ASP A 198 47.33 -5.44 -4.94
C ASP A 198 46.03 -4.63 -5.05
N THR A 199 46.01 -3.48 -4.38
CA THR A 199 44.82 -2.63 -4.20
C THR A 199 44.82 -1.40 -5.10
N PHE A 200 43.65 -0.80 -5.31
CA PHE A 200 43.53 0.47 -6.02
C PHE A 200 44.00 1.66 -5.17
N LEU A 201 44.64 2.63 -5.80
CA LEU A 201 44.92 3.94 -5.23
C LEU A 201 43.68 4.82 -5.35
N ILE A 202 42.93 4.94 -4.25
CA ILE A 202 41.66 5.68 -4.19
C ILE A 202 41.90 7.19 -4.08
N ASP A 203 43.02 7.59 -3.48
CA ASP A 203 43.40 9.00 -3.31
C ASP A 203 43.40 9.73 -4.67
N ASP A 204 42.66 10.83 -4.73
CA ASP A 204 42.46 11.66 -5.93
C ASP A 204 41.72 11.02 -7.12
N TYR A 205 41.08 9.84 -6.96
CA TYR A 205 40.24 9.26 -8.01
C TYR A 205 38.99 10.13 -8.28
N GLN A 206 38.90 10.67 -9.50
CA GLN A 206 37.74 11.45 -9.98
C GLN A 206 37.01 10.79 -11.16
N GLY A 207 37.05 9.46 -11.25
CA GLY A 207 36.47 8.71 -12.36
C GLY A 207 34.94 8.51 -12.28
N MET A 208 34.50 7.40 -12.87
CA MET A 208 33.09 7.03 -13.07
C MET A 208 32.43 6.49 -11.79
N PHE A 209 33.19 5.81 -10.93
CA PHE A 209 32.64 5.13 -9.76
C PHE A 209 32.59 6.02 -8.51
N ASN A 210 31.67 5.72 -7.60
CA ASN A 210 31.73 6.25 -6.24
C ASN A 210 32.75 5.43 -5.44
N THR A 211 33.68 6.11 -4.77
CA THR A 211 34.73 5.49 -3.95
C THR A 211 34.18 4.76 -2.74
N ASP A 212 33.01 5.16 -2.21
CA ASP A 212 32.39 4.53 -1.03
C ASP A 212 32.02 3.05 -1.24
N PHE A 213 31.89 2.64 -2.51
CA PHE A 213 31.45 1.30 -2.87
C PHE A 213 32.42 0.61 -3.82
N LEU A 214 33.60 1.16 -4.10
CA LEU A 214 34.53 0.56 -5.06
C LEU A 214 35.09 -0.78 -4.54
N GLU A 215 35.35 -1.73 -5.44
CA GLU A 215 36.11 -2.95 -5.12
C GLU A 215 37.54 -2.58 -4.66
N ALA A 216 38.17 -3.40 -3.80
CA ALA A 216 39.46 -3.05 -3.21
C ALA A 216 40.62 -3.10 -4.21
N GLY A 217 40.51 -3.92 -5.26
CA GLY A 217 41.57 -4.09 -6.27
C GLY A 217 41.10 -4.76 -7.57
N PRO A 218 42.04 -4.98 -8.51
CA PRO A 218 41.77 -5.52 -9.85
C PRO A 218 41.03 -6.86 -9.87
N VAL A 219 41.46 -7.80 -9.01
CA VAL A 219 40.87 -9.14 -8.94
C VAL A 219 39.41 -9.05 -8.50
N GLU A 220 39.15 -8.34 -7.41
CA GLU A 220 37.81 -8.17 -6.86
C GLU A 220 36.88 -7.41 -7.82
N ALA A 221 37.41 -6.42 -8.56
CA ALA A 221 36.65 -5.72 -9.59
C ALA A 221 36.15 -6.66 -10.68
N VAL A 222 37.03 -7.50 -11.25
CA VAL A 222 36.62 -8.43 -12.31
C VAL A 222 35.78 -9.58 -11.76
N ASP A 223 36.09 -10.10 -10.57
CA ASP A 223 35.26 -11.12 -9.90
C ASP A 223 33.84 -10.61 -9.69
N THR A 224 33.67 -9.38 -9.20
CA THR A 224 32.35 -8.78 -9.00
C THR A 224 31.58 -8.65 -10.32
N LEU A 225 32.25 -8.23 -11.40
CA LEU A 225 31.63 -8.12 -12.73
C LEU A 225 31.26 -9.48 -13.31
N LEU A 226 32.12 -10.49 -13.12
CA LEU A 226 31.87 -11.86 -13.56
C LEU A 226 30.68 -12.44 -12.80
N ARG A 227 30.68 -12.38 -11.46
CA ARG A 227 29.55 -12.83 -10.63
C ARG A 227 28.25 -12.11 -10.99
N ARG A 228 28.30 -10.79 -11.24
CA ARG A 228 27.12 -10.03 -11.67
C ARG A 228 26.61 -10.53 -13.01
N THR A 229 27.50 -10.74 -13.98
CA THR A 229 27.15 -11.26 -15.31
C THR A 229 26.57 -12.67 -15.21
N ASP A 230 27.24 -13.56 -14.49
CA ASP A 230 26.78 -14.93 -14.27
C ASP A 230 25.42 -14.97 -13.60
N HIS A 231 25.15 -14.09 -12.63
CA HIS A 231 23.86 -13.98 -11.95
C HIS A 231 22.77 -13.37 -12.83
N GLN A 232 23.07 -12.29 -13.53
CA GLN A 232 22.10 -11.57 -14.37
C GLN A 232 21.71 -12.35 -15.64
N CYS A 233 22.62 -13.16 -16.16
CA CYS A 233 22.46 -13.88 -17.41
C CYS A 233 21.94 -15.32 -17.24
N ARG A 234 21.44 -15.66 -16.06
CA ARG A 234 20.88 -17.00 -15.79
C ARG A 234 19.59 -17.17 -16.55
N ALA A 235 19.51 -18.26 -17.31
CA ALA A 235 18.29 -18.75 -17.91
C ALA A 235 17.79 -19.98 -17.14
N SER A 236 16.50 -20.25 -17.22
CA SER A 236 15.97 -21.51 -16.69
C SER A 236 16.53 -22.70 -17.49
N PRO A 237 17.26 -23.64 -16.85
CA PRO A 237 17.79 -24.81 -17.53
C PRO A 237 16.70 -25.81 -17.93
N THR A 238 15.51 -25.71 -17.33
CA THR A 238 14.36 -26.59 -17.60
C THR A 238 13.46 -26.03 -18.71
N GLY A 239 13.70 -24.81 -19.20
CA GLY A 239 12.84 -24.15 -20.18
C GLY A 239 11.44 -23.80 -19.64
N ASP A 240 11.28 -23.80 -18.32
CA ASP A 240 10.01 -23.47 -17.65
C ASP A 240 9.78 -21.95 -17.48
N SER A 241 10.77 -21.13 -17.84
CA SER A 241 10.61 -19.68 -17.94
C SER A 241 10.02 -19.27 -19.28
N ASP A 242 9.06 -18.35 -19.27
CA ASP A 242 8.56 -17.68 -20.48
C ASP A 242 9.51 -16.57 -20.97
N TYR A 243 10.60 -16.35 -20.23
CA TYR A 243 11.56 -15.27 -20.44
C TYR A 243 12.95 -15.84 -20.70
N GLN A 244 13.76 -15.09 -21.46
CA GLN A 244 15.12 -15.50 -21.77
C GLN A 244 16.03 -15.55 -20.53
N TYR A 245 15.81 -14.66 -19.57
CA TYR A 245 16.63 -14.53 -18.37
C TYR A 245 15.77 -14.44 -17.11
N CYS A 246 16.19 -15.11 -16.04
CA CYS A 246 15.47 -15.17 -14.77
C CYS A 246 15.17 -13.79 -14.16
N PRO A 247 16.09 -12.80 -14.16
CA PRO A 247 15.76 -11.48 -13.63
C PRO A 247 14.61 -10.77 -14.37
N ILE A 248 14.36 -11.12 -15.64
CA ILE A 248 13.19 -10.62 -16.38
C ILE A 248 11.93 -11.26 -15.81
N GLU A 249 11.91 -12.58 -15.63
CA GLU A 249 10.76 -13.27 -15.06
C GLU A 249 10.43 -12.75 -13.66
N MET A 250 11.45 -12.63 -12.80
CA MET A 250 11.30 -12.15 -11.43
C MET A 250 10.69 -10.74 -11.38
N LEU A 251 11.13 -9.84 -12.27
CA LEU A 251 10.59 -8.49 -12.36
C LEU A 251 9.17 -8.46 -12.94
N GLU A 252 8.92 -9.14 -14.06
CA GLU A 252 7.63 -9.04 -14.77
C GLU A 252 6.51 -9.82 -14.10
N ARG A 253 6.83 -10.86 -13.31
CA ARG A 253 5.81 -11.68 -12.60
C ARG A 253 5.58 -11.24 -11.17
N PHE A 254 6.64 -10.84 -10.47
CA PHE A 254 6.59 -10.64 -9.02
C PHE A 254 7.12 -9.28 -8.59
N SER A 255 7.43 -8.39 -9.53
CA SER A 255 8.03 -7.09 -9.22
C SER A 255 9.34 -7.20 -8.40
N ILE A 256 10.07 -8.31 -8.57
CA ILE A 256 11.30 -8.61 -7.84
C ILE A 256 12.51 -8.17 -8.66
N ILE A 257 13.34 -7.32 -8.06
CA ILE A 257 14.69 -7.05 -8.57
C ILE A 257 15.60 -8.17 -8.06
N ASP A 258 15.87 -9.13 -8.93
CA ASP A 258 16.74 -10.28 -8.62
C ASP A 258 18.20 -9.83 -8.53
N GLY A 259 18.58 -9.31 -7.36
CA GLY A 259 19.92 -8.83 -7.03
C GLY A 259 20.91 -9.95 -6.73
N LEU A 260 22.20 -9.59 -6.77
CA LEU A 260 23.31 -10.48 -6.42
C LEU A 260 23.37 -10.75 -4.91
N ASN A 261 23.07 -9.73 -4.11
CA ASN A 261 22.94 -9.83 -2.67
C ASN A 261 21.47 -10.09 -2.34
N ALA A 262 21.22 -11.11 -1.54
CA ALA A 262 19.88 -11.41 -1.08
C ALA A 262 19.38 -10.31 -0.13
N ASN A 263 18.07 -10.08 -0.20
CA ASN A 263 17.36 -9.17 0.68
C ASN A 263 15.95 -9.71 0.93
N LEU A 264 15.25 -9.13 1.90
CA LEU A 264 13.85 -9.46 2.16
C LEU A 264 12.87 -8.66 1.29
N VAL A 265 13.32 -7.62 0.57
CA VAL A 265 12.48 -6.82 -0.33
C VAL A 265 11.85 -7.72 -1.40
N GLY A 266 12.63 -8.62 -2.02
CA GLY A 266 12.10 -9.55 -3.01
C GLY A 266 11.09 -10.54 -2.44
N ILE A 267 11.30 -11.02 -1.21
CA ILE A 267 10.36 -11.90 -0.50
C ILE A 267 9.04 -11.18 -0.23
N GLU A 268 9.10 -9.92 0.20
CA GLU A 268 7.90 -9.12 0.43
C GLU A 268 7.12 -8.81 -0.85
N SER A 269 7.82 -8.48 -1.95
CA SER A 269 7.20 -8.31 -3.26
C SER A 269 6.52 -9.61 -3.73
N PHE A 270 7.18 -10.76 -3.56
CA PHE A 270 6.58 -12.06 -3.88
C PHE A 270 5.28 -12.30 -3.09
N ILE A 271 5.33 -12.09 -1.77
CA ILE A 271 4.18 -12.26 -0.87
C ILE A 271 3.04 -11.31 -1.25
N HIS A 272 3.35 -10.09 -1.66
CA HIS A 272 2.36 -9.12 -2.08
C HIS A 272 1.70 -9.52 -3.41
N GLU A 273 2.47 -9.88 -4.43
CA GLU A 273 1.94 -10.26 -5.75
C GLU A 273 1.16 -11.59 -5.74
N THR A 274 1.29 -12.35 -4.66
CA THR A 274 0.60 -13.64 -4.44
C THR A 274 -0.40 -13.57 -3.28
N ASP A 275 -0.73 -12.38 -2.78
CA ASP A 275 -1.66 -12.24 -1.64
C ASP A 275 -3.12 -12.57 -1.99
N GLN A 276 -3.46 -12.53 -3.28
CA GLN A 276 -4.78 -12.82 -3.81
C GLN A 276 -4.76 -13.95 -4.82
N LYS A 277 -5.82 -14.76 -4.81
CA LYS A 277 -6.03 -15.79 -5.82
C LYS A 277 -6.32 -15.13 -7.16
N GLN A 278 -5.42 -15.31 -8.12
CA GLN A 278 -5.58 -14.85 -9.49
C GLN A 278 -5.01 -15.86 -10.47
N VAL A 279 -5.61 -15.92 -11.66
CA VAL A 279 -5.13 -16.73 -12.78
C VAL A 279 -4.90 -15.78 -13.96
N GLU A 280 -3.66 -15.66 -14.41
CA GLU A 280 -3.32 -14.99 -15.65
C GLU A 280 -3.39 -16.03 -16.79
N PRO A 281 -4.34 -15.92 -17.72
CA PRO A 281 -4.46 -16.89 -18.80
C PRO A 281 -3.29 -16.78 -19.77
N SER A 282 -2.97 -17.91 -20.43
CA SER A 282 -1.98 -17.96 -21.50
C SER A 282 -2.32 -16.96 -22.60
N ARG A 283 -1.39 -16.07 -22.94
CA ARG A 283 -1.59 -15.03 -23.96
C ARG A 283 -0.29 -14.55 -24.56
N TRP A 284 -0.38 -13.98 -25.75
CA TRP A 284 0.71 -13.19 -26.33
C TRP A 284 0.81 -11.85 -25.61
N LYS A 285 1.99 -11.54 -25.06
CA LYS A 285 2.36 -10.21 -24.58
C LYS A 285 3.10 -9.48 -25.69
N ASN A 286 2.59 -8.33 -26.09
CA ASN A 286 3.26 -7.42 -27.00
C ASN A 286 3.14 -5.98 -26.51
N GLY A 287 4.07 -5.12 -26.94
CA GLY A 287 4.07 -3.73 -26.54
C GLY A 287 5.36 -3.01 -26.88
N LYS A 288 5.45 -1.77 -26.39
CA LYS A 288 6.64 -0.93 -26.49
C LYS A 288 6.97 -0.38 -25.11
N LYS A 289 8.16 -0.66 -24.60
CA LYS A 289 8.69 -0.13 -23.33
C LYS A 289 9.91 0.76 -23.60
N GLY A 290 10.24 1.63 -22.65
CA GLY A 290 11.42 2.49 -22.73
C GLY A 290 11.27 3.85 -22.04
N THR A 291 12.31 4.66 -22.18
CA THR A 291 12.42 6.02 -21.67
C THR A 291 12.64 7.01 -22.82
N SER A 292 12.88 8.29 -22.51
CA SER A 292 13.32 9.26 -23.53
C SER A 292 14.68 8.92 -24.16
N LYS A 293 15.48 8.06 -23.51
CA LYS A 293 16.83 7.67 -23.98
C LYS A 293 16.86 6.39 -24.81
N TYR A 294 15.89 5.48 -24.61
CA TYR A 294 15.81 4.22 -25.36
C TYR A 294 14.37 3.73 -25.46
N SER A 295 14.04 2.99 -26.50
CA SER A 295 12.76 2.28 -26.59
C SER A 295 12.92 0.98 -27.37
N TYR A 296 12.15 -0.04 -27.01
CA TYR A 296 12.14 -1.34 -27.69
C TYR A 296 10.72 -1.89 -27.76
N LYS A 297 10.49 -2.76 -28.74
CA LYS A 297 9.26 -3.55 -28.85
C LYS A 297 9.54 -4.94 -28.31
N TYR A 298 8.54 -5.54 -27.66
CA TYR A 298 8.58 -6.93 -27.23
C TYR A 298 7.39 -7.69 -27.80
N HIS A 299 7.59 -8.98 -28.05
CA HIS A 299 6.56 -9.91 -28.48
C HIS A 299 6.94 -11.32 -28.02
N TYR A 300 6.22 -11.87 -27.05
CA TYR A 300 6.46 -13.23 -26.53
C TYR A 300 5.15 -13.82 -26.00
N LYS A 301 5.07 -15.15 -25.94
CA LYS A 301 3.91 -15.85 -25.38
C LYS A 301 4.20 -16.18 -23.93
N VAL A 302 3.26 -15.85 -23.03
CA VAL A 302 3.30 -16.31 -21.65
C VAL A 302 2.36 -17.50 -21.47
N ARG A 303 2.77 -18.46 -20.66
CA ARG A 303 1.94 -19.57 -20.21
C ARG A 303 0.90 -19.08 -19.21
N GLU A 304 -0.09 -19.93 -18.93
CA GLU A 304 -1.01 -19.66 -17.83
C GLU A 304 -0.25 -19.64 -16.51
N GLN A 305 -0.50 -18.64 -15.67
CA GLN A 305 0.13 -18.47 -14.38
C GLN A 305 -0.94 -18.37 -13.29
N ARG A 306 -0.73 -19.08 -12.18
CA ARG A 306 -1.57 -19.00 -11.00
C ARG A 306 -0.81 -18.28 -9.90
N TYR A 307 -1.52 -17.46 -9.14
CA TYR A 307 -1.01 -16.79 -7.96
C TYR A 307 -2.04 -17.00 -6.85
N GLY A 308 -1.55 -17.24 -5.63
CA GLY A 308 -2.41 -17.39 -4.49
C GLY A 308 -1.63 -17.52 -3.19
N PRO A 309 -2.26 -17.17 -2.05
CA PRO A 309 -1.60 -17.13 -0.76
C PRO A 309 -1.50 -18.50 -0.09
N GLY A 310 -2.20 -19.53 -0.60
CA GLY A 310 -2.20 -20.87 -0.05
C GLY A 310 -1.05 -21.74 -0.56
N VAL A 311 -0.88 -22.88 0.11
CA VAL A 311 0.19 -23.84 -0.19
C VAL A 311 0.04 -24.38 -1.62
N GLY A 312 1.09 -24.23 -2.43
CA GLY A 312 1.07 -24.67 -3.83
C GLY A 312 0.07 -23.95 -4.74
N GLU A 313 -0.46 -22.79 -4.35
CA GLU A 313 -1.42 -22.04 -5.17
C GLU A 313 -0.75 -21.15 -6.23
N THR A 314 0.54 -20.84 -6.07
CA THR A 314 1.33 -20.03 -7.01
C THR A 314 2.17 -20.91 -7.92
N SER A 315 2.05 -20.73 -9.24
CA SER A 315 2.88 -21.43 -10.22
C SER A 315 4.32 -20.91 -10.16
N CYS A 316 5.28 -21.71 -9.68
CA CYS A 316 6.69 -21.31 -9.59
C CYS A 316 7.54 -22.08 -10.59
N GLY A 317 8.35 -21.36 -11.37
CA GLY A 317 9.33 -21.93 -12.28
C GLY A 317 10.70 -22.07 -11.62
N TRP A 318 11.68 -22.60 -12.36
CA TRP A 318 13.05 -22.75 -11.87
C TRP A 318 13.63 -21.42 -11.38
N CYS A 319 13.39 -20.32 -12.08
CA CYS A 319 13.89 -19.00 -11.69
C CYS A 319 13.41 -18.57 -10.30
N THR A 320 12.14 -18.84 -9.96
CA THR A 320 11.57 -18.54 -8.64
C THR A 320 12.16 -19.43 -7.57
N PHE A 321 12.30 -20.73 -7.84
CA PHE A 321 12.94 -21.66 -6.91
C PHE A 321 14.43 -21.33 -6.69
N ASP A 322 15.17 -20.97 -7.73
CA ASP A 322 16.56 -20.52 -7.59
C ASP A 322 16.66 -19.26 -6.71
N PHE A 323 15.78 -18.27 -6.94
CA PHE A 323 15.69 -17.09 -6.09
C PHE A 323 15.41 -17.44 -4.63
N LEU A 324 14.42 -18.29 -4.37
CA LEU A 324 14.09 -18.73 -3.01
C LEU A 324 15.25 -19.49 -2.37
N ASN A 325 15.94 -20.36 -3.10
CA ASN A 325 17.07 -21.14 -2.59
C ASN A 325 18.23 -20.25 -2.18
N ARG A 326 18.65 -19.34 -3.07
CA ARG A 326 19.74 -18.41 -2.79
C ARG A 326 19.38 -17.48 -1.65
N THR A 327 18.13 -17.01 -1.60
CA THR A 327 17.65 -16.21 -0.47
C THR A 327 17.74 -17.05 0.80
N LEU A 328 17.16 -18.25 0.85
CA LEU A 328 17.17 -19.11 2.04
C LEU A 328 18.57 -19.35 2.61
N THR A 329 19.60 -19.42 1.77
CA THR A 329 20.99 -19.72 2.16
C THR A 329 21.88 -18.49 2.36
N SER A 330 21.33 -17.29 2.21
CA SER A 330 22.09 -16.04 2.21
C SER A 330 22.18 -15.33 3.56
N TRP A 331 21.45 -15.79 4.58
CA TRP A 331 21.41 -15.07 5.84
C TRP A 331 22.80 -15.00 6.48
N VAL A 332 23.17 -13.80 6.90
CA VAL A 332 24.36 -13.51 7.67
C VAL A 332 23.97 -12.56 8.80
N GLU A 333 24.46 -12.84 10.00
CA GLU A 333 24.16 -12.05 11.20
C GLU A 333 24.45 -10.56 10.96
N GLY A 334 23.45 -9.71 11.25
CA GLY A 334 23.55 -8.26 11.11
C GLY A 334 23.57 -7.72 9.67
N LYS A 335 23.48 -8.57 8.63
CA LYS A 335 23.56 -8.14 7.22
C LYS A 335 22.23 -8.07 6.49
N ILE A 336 21.23 -8.83 6.94
CA ILE A 336 19.88 -8.77 6.41
C ILE A 336 19.04 -7.87 7.30
N SER A 337 18.54 -6.76 6.76
CA SER A 337 17.62 -5.86 7.44
C SER A 337 16.17 -6.06 6.99
N ASN A 338 15.23 -5.76 7.88
CA ASN A 338 13.83 -5.69 7.55
C ASN A 338 13.57 -4.40 6.73
N PRO A 339 13.00 -4.51 5.52
CA PRO A 339 12.67 -3.37 4.66
C PRO A 339 11.77 -2.29 5.29
N SER A 340 10.97 -2.62 6.31
CA SER A 340 10.03 -1.68 6.94
C SER A 340 10.69 -0.75 7.97
N ASN A 341 11.73 -1.21 8.66
CA ASN A 341 12.28 -0.54 9.84
C ASN A 341 13.82 -0.51 9.89
N ASP A 342 14.48 -1.05 8.85
CA ASP A 342 15.93 -1.17 8.71
C ASP A 342 16.64 -1.91 9.86
N GLN A 343 15.91 -2.61 10.72
CA GLN A 343 16.49 -3.40 11.81
C GLN A 343 17.03 -4.74 11.29
N PRO A 344 18.14 -5.24 11.84
CA PRO A 344 18.63 -6.58 11.55
C PRO A 344 17.58 -7.66 11.85
N VAL A 345 17.42 -8.61 10.94
CA VAL A 345 16.47 -9.73 11.07
C VAL A 345 17.18 -10.96 11.62
N SER A 346 16.56 -11.59 12.63
CA SER A 346 17.07 -12.83 13.23
C SER A 346 16.97 -14.01 12.26
N LEU A 347 17.86 -15.00 12.39
CA LEU A 347 17.82 -16.20 11.53
C LEU A 347 16.45 -16.94 11.58
N PRO A 348 15.85 -17.20 12.76
CA PRO A 348 14.53 -17.85 12.83
C PRO A 348 13.46 -17.10 12.06
N GLU A 349 13.44 -15.77 12.18
CA GLU A 349 12.49 -14.94 11.45
C GLU A 349 12.76 -14.92 9.95
N PHE A 350 14.02 -14.80 9.55
CA PHE A 350 14.44 -14.87 8.16
C PHE A 350 13.92 -16.15 7.48
N ILE A 351 14.17 -17.29 8.12
CA ILE A 351 13.71 -18.60 7.64
C ILE A 351 12.17 -18.63 7.53
N ARG A 352 11.44 -18.12 8.52
CA ARG A 352 9.96 -18.07 8.49
C ARG A 352 9.41 -17.18 7.36
N ARG A 353 10.05 -16.03 7.10
CA ARG A 353 9.69 -15.14 5.98
C ARG A 353 9.88 -15.83 4.64
N VAL A 354 11.04 -16.47 4.43
CA VAL A 354 11.32 -17.21 3.19
C VAL A 354 10.38 -18.41 3.06
N ARG A 355 10.06 -19.09 4.17
CA ARG A 355 9.08 -20.19 4.19
C ARG A 355 7.69 -19.75 3.75
N THR A 356 7.21 -18.62 4.25
CA THR A 356 5.89 -18.08 3.89
C THR A 356 5.78 -17.76 2.40
N ALA A 357 6.88 -17.34 1.77
CA ALA A 357 6.93 -17.20 0.31
C ALA A 357 7.01 -18.56 -0.39
N GLY A 358 7.92 -19.43 0.06
CA GLY A 358 8.19 -20.72 -0.59
C GLY A 358 7.02 -21.70 -0.55
N GLU A 359 6.26 -21.77 0.54
CA GLU A 359 5.10 -22.67 0.65
C GLU A 359 4.02 -22.38 -0.38
N ARG A 360 3.93 -21.13 -0.88
CA ARG A 360 2.98 -20.77 -1.95
C ARG A 360 3.33 -21.42 -3.28
N CYS A 361 4.56 -21.84 -3.48
CA CYS A 361 5.04 -22.37 -4.76
C CYS A 361 4.57 -23.79 -5.05
N ALA A 362 4.06 -24.00 -6.26
CA ALA A 362 3.90 -25.31 -6.88
C ALA A 362 5.08 -25.60 -7.83
N PRO A 363 5.57 -26.85 -7.88
CA PRO A 363 5.15 -27.98 -7.04
C PRO A 363 5.79 -27.90 -5.63
N THR A 364 5.06 -28.38 -4.62
CA THR A 364 5.42 -28.19 -3.20
C THR A 364 6.59 -29.05 -2.76
N ASP A 365 6.75 -30.24 -3.34
CA ASP A 365 7.84 -31.18 -3.05
C ASP A 365 9.23 -30.59 -3.33
N ARG A 366 9.34 -29.78 -4.40
CA ARG A 366 10.58 -29.08 -4.73
C ARG A 366 10.93 -28.03 -3.67
N TRP A 367 9.93 -27.28 -3.21
CA TRP A 367 10.09 -26.33 -2.11
C TRP A 367 10.53 -27.03 -0.82
N GLU A 368 9.82 -28.08 -0.42
CA GLU A 368 10.08 -28.82 0.83
C GLU A 368 11.51 -29.36 0.91
N ARG A 369 12.04 -29.87 -0.22
CA ARG A 369 13.43 -30.34 -0.31
C ARG A 369 14.43 -29.20 -0.08
N MET A 370 14.28 -28.10 -0.83
CA MET A 370 15.17 -26.94 -0.70
C MET A 370 15.10 -26.33 0.70
N TYR A 371 13.90 -26.25 1.28
CA TYR A 371 13.70 -25.76 2.63
C TYR A 371 14.45 -26.63 3.65
N SER A 372 14.30 -27.95 3.54
CA SER A 372 14.98 -28.91 4.42
C SER A 372 16.51 -28.84 4.30
N GLU A 373 17.04 -28.73 3.09
CA GLU A 373 18.48 -28.57 2.83
C GLU A 373 19.02 -27.25 3.42
N GLY A 374 18.29 -26.15 3.27
CA GLY A 374 18.63 -24.86 3.86
C GLY A 374 18.63 -24.90 5.40
N LEU A 375 17.67 -25.58 6.02
CA LEU A 375 17.68 -25.78 7.48
C LEU A 375 18.90 -26.59 7.94
N GLN A 376 19.20 -27.69 7.25
CA GLN A 376 20.37 -28.52 7.56
C GLN A 376 21.68 -27.74 7.43
N HIS A 377 21.78 -26.82 6.47
CA HIS A 377 22.93 -25.93 6.34
C HIS A 377 23.15 -25.10 7.61
N TYR A 378 22.10 -24.42 8.10
CA TYR A 378 22.22 -23.61 9.33
C TYR A 378 22.43 -24.44 10.59
N GLN A 379 21.84 -25.63 10.67
CA GLN A 379 22.08 -26.57 11.76
C GLN A 379 23.53 -27.08 11.76
N ALA A 380 24.09 -27.39 10.60
CA ALA A 380 25.48 -27.83 10.46
C ALA A 380 26.48 -26.71 10.83
N LEU A 381 26.12 -25.45 10.58
CA LEU A 381 26.88 -24.29 11.03
C LEU A 381 26.75 -24.01 12.54
N GLY A 382 25.84 -24.70 13.25
CA GLY A 382 25.60 -24.50 14.68
C GLY A 382 24.88 -23.19 15.03
N VAL A 383 24.33 -22.50 14.05
CA VAL A 383 23.63 -21.20 14.24
C VAL A 383 22.11 -21.35 14.39
N LEU A 384 21.58 -22.56 14.15
CA LEU A 384 20.16 -22.88 14.31
C LEU A 384 20.01 -24.20 15.10
N PRO A 385 19.34 -24.21 16.27
CA PRO A 385 19.10 -25.44 17.01
C PRO A 385 18.03 -26.31 16.33
N THR A 386 17.95 -27.60 16.69
CA THR A 386 17.01 -28.54 16.07
C THR A 386 15.55 -28.24 16.41
N ASP A 387 15.29 -27.64 17.57
CA ASP A 387 13.97 -27.27 18.10
C ASP A 387 13.63 -25.79 17.88
N TRP A 388 14.32 -25.12 16.94
CA TRP A 388 14.23 -23.68 16.73
C TRP A 388 12.81 -23.14 16.51
N GLU A 389 11.92 -23.90 15.85
CA GLU A 389 10.54 -23.46 15.59
C GLU A 389 9.77 -23.21 16.88
N THR A 390 10.04 -24.02 17.91
CA THR A 390 9.41 -23.97 19.23
C THR A 390 10.23 -23.21 20.26
N ALA A 391 11.55 -23.15 20.10
CA ALA A 391 12.46 -22.60 21.10
C ALA A 391 12.81 -21.12 20.86
N LEU A 392 12.78 -20.65 19.60
CA LEU A 392 13.24 -19.31 19.24
C LEU A 392 12.09 -18.43 18.76
N PRO A 393 11.84 -17.25 19.38
CA PRO A 393 10.87 -16.30 18.88
C PRO A 393 11.34 -15.72 17.53
N SER A 394 10.40 -15.20 16.75
CA SER A 394 10.70 -14.40 15.56
C SER A 394 11.40 -13.09 15.94
N GLY A 395 10.91 -12.41 16.97
CA GLY A 395 11.50 -11.18 17.51
C GLY A 395 11.13 -9.90 16.76
N ASP A 396 10.47 -10.00 15.60
CA ASP A 396 9.99 -8.86 14.82
C ASP A 396 8.48 -8.71 14.89
N LEU A 397 8.08 -7.63 15.54
CA LEU A 397 6.69 -7.28 15.76
C LEU A 397 5.94 -6.99 14.46
N ASP A 398 6.59 -6.42 13.44
CA ASP A 398 5.97 -6.15 12.13
C ASP A 398 5.63 -7.46 11.42
N TYR A 399 6.54 -8.44 11.49
CA TYR A 399 6.30 -9.77 10.95
C TYR A 399 5.13 -10.46 11.67
N LEU A 400 5.10 -10.39 13.00
CA LEU A 400 4.03 -10.95 13.81
C LEU A 400 2.67 -10.34 13.49
N ILE A 401 2.60 -9.02 13.33
CA ILE A 401 1.35 -8.33 12.95
C ILE A 401 0.81 -8.83 11.61
N LEU A 402 1.71 -9.08 10.64
CA LEU A 402 1.33 -9.48 9.29
C LEU A 402 1.00 -10.96 9.15
N ASN A 403 1.66 -11.83 9.93
CA ASN A 403 1.63 -13.28 9.73
C ASN A 403 1.09 -14.07 10.92
N GLY A 404 0.89 -13.43 12.07
CA GLY A 404 0.56 -14.07 13.34
C GLY A 404 1.78 -14.63 14.08
N PRO A 405 1.63 -14.93 15.38
CA PRO A 405 2.66 -15.58 16.18
C PRO A 405 2.87 -17.05 15.82
N SER A 406 4.13 -17.49 15.85
CA SER A 406 4.50 -18.90 15.78
C SER A 406 4.56 -19.54 17.17
N SER A 407 4.81 -20.84 17.25
CA SER A 407 4.88 -21.57 18.53
C SER A 407 5.95 -21.08 19.49
N GLY A 408 7.06 -20.54 18.97
CA GLY A 408 8.14 -19.91 19.75
C GLY A 408 7.84 -18.47 20.19
N ASP A 409 6.80 -17.83 19.66
CA ASP A 409 6.46 -16.44 19.98
C ASP A 409 5.52 -16.35 21.19
N ALA A 410 5.72 -15.35 22.04
CA ALA A 410 4.75 -15.02 23.08
C ALA A 410 3.49 -14.40 22.46
N PRO A 411 2.27 -14.75 22.90
CA PRO A 411 1.99 -15.54 24.10
C PRO A 411 1.93 -17.06 23.89
N ILE A 412 2.01 -17.58 22.66
CA ILE A 412 1.89 -19.03 22.38
C ILE A 412 2.95 -19.83 23.15
N SER A 413 4.21 -19.41 23.15
CA SER A 413 5.28 -20.10 23.88
C SER A 413 5.02 -20.15 25.40
N THR A 414 4.45 -19.08 25.96
CA THR A 414 4.07 -18.99 27.37
C THR A 414 2.89 -19.92 27.69
N ILE A 415 1.89 -19.94 26.80
CA ILE A 415 0.74 -20.84 26.91
C ILE A 415 1.19 -22.31 26.86
N ASN A 416 2.07 -22.66 25.92
CA ASN A 416 2.61 -24.02 25.77
C ASN A 416 3.44 -24.43 26.98
N ALA A 417 4.28 -23.54 27.52
CA ALA A 417 5.03 -23.81 28.74
C ALA A 417 4.11 -24.10 29.94
N GLU A 418 2.99 -23.35 30.06
CA GLU A 418 1.99 -23.59 31.11
C GLU A 418 1.24 -24.91 30.90
N ILE A 419 0.91 -25.28 29.67
CA ILE A 419 0.31 -26.60 29.35
C ILE A 419 1.25 -27.73 29.81
N GLU A 420 2.55 -27.65 29.51
CA GLU A 420 3.53 -28.66 29.95
C GLU A 420 3.68 -28.71 31.47
N ARG A 421 3.71 -27.53 32.13
CA ARG A 421 3.73 -27.45 33.60
C ARG A 421 2.48 -28.15 34.18
N LEU A 422 1.30 -27.90 33.63
CA LEU A 422 0.06 -28.51 34.07
C LEU A 422 0.03 -30.03 33.86
N LYS A 423 0.61 -30.54 32.75
CA LYS A 423 0.75 -32.01 32.53
C LYS A 423 1.56 -32.67 33.65
N SER A 424 2.62 -32.03 34.12
CA SER A 424 3.43 -32.55 35.22
C SER A 424 2.68 -32.64 36.56
N LEU A 425 1.57 -31.90 36.71
CA LEU A 425 0.76 -31.82 37.93
C LEU A 425 -0.54 -32.63 37.88
N GLU A 426 -0.83 -33.29 36.75
CA GLU A 426 -2.11 -33.96 36.47
C GLU A 426 -2.47 -35.02 37.53
N GLN A 427 -1.48 -35.60 38.22
CA GLN A 427 -1.69 -36.58 39.29
C GLN A 427 -2.34 -36.01 40.57
N GLN A 428 -2.40 -34.68 40.76
CA GLN A 428 -2.80 -34.07 42.04
C GLN A 428 -4.17 -33.37 42.02
N GLN A 429 -4.67 -32.90 40.87
CA GLN A 429 -5.97 -32.20 40.74
C GLN A 429 -6.61 -32.38 39.34
N ALA A 430 -7.17 -33.57 39.08
CA ALA A 430 -7.48 -34.02 37.72
C ALA A 430 -8.44 -33.11 36.91
N TRP A 431 -9.45 -32.50 37.54
CA TRP A 431 -10.48 -31.78 36.77
C TRP A 431 -10.10 -30.33 36.43
N ALA A 432 -9.65 -29.52 37.40
CA ALA A 432 -9.26 -28.12 37.18
C ALA A 432 -8.05 -28.00 36.23
N ILE A 433 -7.07 -28.91 36.38
CA ILE A 433 -5.89 -28.99 35.51
C ILE A 433 -6.31 -29.33 34.08
N LYS A 434 -7.17 -30.34 33.90
CA LYS A 434 -7.65 -30.75 32.57
C LYS A 434 -8.47 -29.66 31.89
N THR A 435 -9.36 -28.98 32.61
CA THR A 435 -10.12 -27.84 32.09
C THR A 435 -9.18 -26.70 31.67
N SER A 436 -8.17 -26.40 32.50
CA SER A 436 -7.16 -25.37 32.20
C SER A 436 -6.34 -25.73 30.96
N GLN A 437 -5.93 -27.00 30.80
CA GLN A 437 -5.21 -27.46 29.60
C GLN A 437 -6.05 -27.35 28.33
N VAL A 438 -7.34 -27.70 28.38
CA VAL A 438 -8.24 -27.55 27.21
C VAL A 438 -8.38 -26.07 26.85
N CYS A 439 -8.67 -25.21 27.84
CA CYS A 439 -8.76 -23.77 27.62
C CYS A 439 -7.47 -23.17 27.02
N LEU A 440 -6.30 -23.54 27.56
CA LEU A 440 -5.02 -23.06 27.07
C LEU A 440 -4.70 -23.57 25.65
N LYS A 441 -5.06 -24.81 25.31
CA LYS A 441 -4.92 -25.32 23.93
C LYS A 441 -5.80 -24.55 22.96
N ASP A 442 -7.05 -24.31 23.32
CA ASP A 442 -7.98 -23.51 22.51
C ASP A 442 -7.45 -22.07 22.33
N LEU A 443 -6.85 -21.49 23.38
CA LEU A 443 -6.23 -20.16 23.32
C LEU A 443 -4.99 -20.13 22.41
N ALA A 444 -4.09 -21.12 22.51
CA ALA A 444 -2.92 -21.24 21.62
C ALA A 444 -3.34 -21.44 20.16
N GLU A 445 -4.33 -22.30 19.91
CA GLU A 445 -4.88 -22.55 18.57
C GLU A 445 -5.36 -21.23 17.95
N ARG A 446 -6.07 -20.37 18.71
CA ARG A 446 -6.55 -19.07 18.20
C ARG A 446 -5.45 -18.12 17.78
N TYR A 447 -4.39 -18.03 18.57
CA TYR A 447 -3.23 -17.21 18.20
C TYR A 447 -2.55 -17.74 16.92
N SER A 448 -2.62 -19.05 16.67
CA SER A 448 -2.00 -19.68 15.49
C SER A 448 -2.90 -19.72 14.23
N GLU A 449 -4.21 -19.89 14.38
CA GLU A 449 -5.17 -19.96 13.27
C GLU A 449 -5.39 -18.57 12.63
N ALA A 450 -5.31 -17.53 13.45
CA ALA A 450 -5.44 -16.15 13.03
C ALA A 450 -4.05 -15.63 12.64
N LYS A 451 -3.83 -15.18 11.39
CA LYS A 451 -2.67 -14.36 11.02
C LYS A 451 -2.76 -12.97 11.69
N CYS A 452 -2.74 -12.94 13.02
CA CYS A 452 -3.32 -11.88 13.80
C CYS A 452 -2.65 -11.83 15.17
N TYR A 453 -1.59 -11.02 15.25
CA TYR A 453 -0.92 -10.75 16.51
C TYR A 453 -1.56 -9.54 17.19
N ILE A 454 -2.19 -9.75 18.35
CA ILE A 454 -2.94 -8.70 19.08
C ILE A 454 -2.23 -8.15 20.31
N ASN A 455 -1.18 -8.82 20.80
CA ASN A 455 -0.46 -8.43 22.02
C ASN A 455 0.56 -7.33 21.72
N LEU A 456 0.08 -6.19 21.25
CA LEU A 456 0.90 -5.02 20.97
C LEU A 456 0.97 -4.11 22.18
N SER A 457 2.16 -3.51 22.42
CA SER A 457 2.29 -2.43 23.39
C SER A 457 1.54 -1.18 22.91
N HIS A 458 1.14 -0.34 23.85
CA HIS A 458 0.54 0.97 23.55
C HIS A 458 1.47 1.78 22.63
N GLU A 459 2.77 1.83 22.93
CA GLU A 459 3.76 2.53 22.10
C GLU A 459 3.78 2.02 20.65
N LYS A 460 3.73 0.70 20.43
CA LYS A 460 3.70 0.14 19.08
C LYS A 460 2.41 0.52 18.35
N LEU A 461 1.27 0.46 19.03
CA LEU A 461 0.01 0.83 18.43
C LEU A 461 -0.01 2.31 18.03
N VAL A 462 0.57 3.20 18.85
CA VAL A 462 0.76 4.62 18.53
C VAL A 462 1.68 4.78 17.32
N SER A 463 2.81 4.08 17.27
CA SER A 463 3.71 4.14 16.11
C SER A 463 3.01 3.66 14.83
N MET A 464 2.09 2.69 14.95
CA MET A 464 1.29 2.21 13.82
C MET A 464 0.24 3.22 13.32
N MET A 465 -0.08 4.26 14.09
CA MET A 465 -0.95 5.35 13.66
C MET A 465 -0.24 6.30 12.69
N GLU A 466 1.09 6.34 12.71
CA GLU A 466 1.88 7.18 11.82
C GLU A 466 1.78 6.73 10.36
N LYS A 467 1.94 7.67 9.41
CA LYS A 467 1.75 7.43 7.96
C LYS A 467 2.59 6.27 7.42
N GLY A 468 3.75 6.00 7.99
CA GLY A 468 4.67 4.94 7.56
C GLY A 468 4.12 3.52 7.76
N SER A 469 3.14 3.34 8.65
CA SER A 469 2.70 2.00 9.10
C SER A 469 1.33 1.58 8.56
N LYS A 470 0.86 2.21 7.46
CA LYS A 470 -0.45 1.90 6.86
C LYS A 470 -0.64 0.41 6.58
N ARG A 471 0.38 -0.29 6.06
CA ARG A 471 0.32 -1.73 5.77
C ARG A 471 0.05 -2.55 7.03
N LEU A 472 0.80 -2.28 8.11
CA LEU A 472 0.65 -2.95 9.40
C LEU A 472 -0.73 -2.68 10.01
N ARG A 473 -1.18 -1.43 9.96
CA ARG A 473 -2.50 -1.01 10.44
C ARG A 473 -3.63 -1.73 9.70
N THR A 474 -3.55 -1.82 8.37
CA THR A 474 -4.53 -2.55 7.57
C THR A 474 -4.56 -4.04 7.93
N ALA A 475 -3.40 -4.69 8.06
CA ALA A 475 -3.33 -6.10 8.44
C ALA A 475 -3.88 -6.36 9.85
N PHE A 476 -3.49 -5.53 10.82
CA PHE A 476 -3.96 -5.61 12.20
C PHE A 476 -5.50 -5.45 12.30
N CYS A 477 -6.07 -4.57 11.48
CA CYS A 477 -7.51 -4.30 11.43
C CYS A 477 -8.27 -5.11 10.37
N ASP A 478 -7.61 -6.10 9.76
CA ASP A 478 -8.22 -6.95 8.75
C ASP A 478 -9.42 -7.74 9.31
N SER A 479 -10.41 -7.99 8.44
CA SER A 479 -11.60 -8.76 8.84
C SER A 479 -11.26 -10.21 9.18
N GLY A 480 -10.28 -10.83 8.51
CA GLY A 480 -9.83 -12.19 8.85
C GLY A 480 -9.22 -12.26 10.25
N CYS A 481 -8.42 -11.27 10.63
CA CYS A 481 -7.91 -11.12 12.00
C CYS A 481 -9.07 -10.94 13.01
N SER A 482 -10.06 -10.10 12.67
CA SER A 482 -11.26 -9.89 13.50
C SER A 482 -12.08 -11.17 13.68
N ASP A 483 -12.35 -11.90 12.60
CA ASP A 483 -13.19 -13.10 12.60
C ASP A 483 -12.56 -14.21 13.42
N ALA A 484 -11.23 -14.37 13.31
CA ALA A 484 -10.51 -15.39 14.05
C ALA A 484 -10.47 -15.11 15.57
N ILE A 485 -10.28 -13.84 15.98
CA ILE A 485 -10.37 -13.46 17.41
C ILE A 485 -11.80 -13.64 17.93
N ASN A 486 -12.81 -13.32 17.12
CA ASN A 486 -14.22 -13.31 17.53
C ASN A 486 -14.92 -14.68 17.38
N ALA A 487 -14.23 -15.72 16.88
CA ALA A 487 -14.81 -17.05 16.71
C ALA A 487 -15.32 -17.63 18.06
N LYS A 488 -16.49 -18.30 18.04
CA LYS A 488 -17.26 -18.71 19.24
C LYS A 488 -16.66 -19.83 20.12
N LYS A 489 -15.49 -20.39 19.82
CA LYS A 489 -14.89 -21.57 20.50
C LYS A 489 -14.51 -21.41 22.01
N PHE A 490 -14.88 -20.34 22.74
CA PHE A 490 -14.39 -20.12 24.13
C PHE A 490 -15.19 -20.81 25.24
N SER A 491 -16.24 -21.58 24.92
CA SER A 491 -17.15 -22.14 25.93
C SER A 491 -16.49 -23.03 27.00
N THR A 492 -15.27 -23.50 26.75
CA THR A 492 -14.43 -24.31 27.67
C THR A 492 -13.66 -23.48 28.69
N CYS A 493 -13.45 -22.18 28.45
CA CYS A 493 -12.70 -21.27 29.33
C CYS A 493 -13.56 -20.56 30.39
N ASP A 494 -14.88 -20.56 30.23
CA ASP A 494 -15.83 -19.83 31.10
C ASP A 494 -16.17 -20.57 32.43
N GLY A 495 -15.48 -21.67 32.73
CA GLY A 495 -15.70 -22.45 33.95
C GLY A 495 -14.96 -21.89 35.17
N ALA A 496 -15.60 -21.88 36.34
CA ALA A 496 -15.06 -21.40 37.64
C ALA A 496 -13.84 -22.17 38.21
N ALA A 497 -13.20 -23.04 37.42
CA ALA A 497 -12.20 -24.01 37.88
C ALA A 497 -10.88 -23.94 37.09
N SER A 498 -10.52 -22.77 36.59
CA SER A 498 -9.23 -22.50 35.97
C SER A 498 -8.17 -22.10 37.01
N THR A 499 -6.92 -22.47 36.75
CA THR A 499 -5.78 -22.00 37.56
C THR A 499 -5.65 -20.48 37.47
N ASP A 500 -4.99 -19.85 38.46
CA ASP A 500 -4.74 -18.40 38.43
C ASP A 500 -3.98 -17.99 37.16
N LYS A 501 -2.99 -18.79 36.73
CA LYS A 501 -2.19 -18.50 35.53
C LYS A 501 -3.01 -18.62 34.24
N THR A 502 -3.94 -19.58 34.17
CA THR A 502 -4.87 -19.67 33.03
C THR A 502 -5.79 -18.46 32.96
N ARG A 503 -6.27 -17.96 34.11
CA ARG A 503 -7.08 -16.72 34.16
C ARG A 503 -6.28 -15.50 33.71
N GLU A 504 -5.05 -15.34 34.19
CA GLU A 504 -4.15 -14.26 33.78
C GLU A 504 -3.96 -14.22 32.25
N LEU A 505 -3.62 -15.37 31.63
CA LEU A 505 -3.43 -15.46 30.18
C LEU A 505 -4.71 -15.16 29.38
N LEU A 506 -5.87 -15.50 29.94
CA LEU A 506 -7.16 -15.23 29.32
C LEU A 506 -7.55 -13.75 29.44
N ASP A 507 -7.31 -13.13 30.59
CA ASP A 507 -7.51 -11.70 30.83
C ASP A 507 -6.59 -10.85 29.92
N ASP A 508 -5.35 -11.27 29.73
CA ASP A 508 -4.41 -10.65 28.78
C ASP A 508 -4.94 -10.71 27.35
N PHE A 509 -5.49 -11.85 26.92
CA PHE A 509 -6.12 -11.99 25.61
C PHE A 509 -7.33 -11.06 25.46
N TYR A 510 -8.23 -11.01 26.45
CA TYR A 510 -9.41 -10.15 26.38
C TYR A 510 -9.03 -8.66 26.39
N THR A 511 -8.01 -8.28 27.14
CA THR A 511 -7.46 -6.93 27.17
C THR A 511 -6.88 -6.55 25.80
N ALA A 512 -6.02 -7.40 25.23
CA ALA A 512 -5.45 -7.19 23.90
C ALA A 512 -6.53 -7.11 22.81
N ARG A 513 -7.57 -7.96 22.90
CA ARG A 513 -8.73 -7.92 21.99
C ARG A 513 -9.51 -6.62 22.10
N ALA A 514 -9.77 -6.14 23.33
CA ALA A 514 -10.47 -4.88 23.55
C ALA A 514 -9.66 -3.69 22.99
N GLN A 515 -8.36 -3.66 23.26
CA GLN A 515 -7.43 -2.66 22.72
C GLN A 515 -7.42 -2.67 21.18
N ARG A 516 -7.31 -3.84 20.55
CA ARG A 516 -7.42 -3.97 19.09
C ARG A 516 -8.73 -3.40 18.58
N ASN A 517 -9.85 -3.81 19.15
CA ASN A 517 -11.17 -3.39 18.65
C ASN A 517 -11.34 -1.87 18.79
N SER A 518 -10.87 -1.28 19.89
CA SER A 518 -10.83 0.17 20.08
C SER A 518 -9.97 0.84 19.00
N PHE A 519 -8.71 0.41 18.86
CA PHE A 519 -7.79 0.91 17.83
C PHE A 519 -8.38 0.81 16.43
N CYS A 520 -8.93 -0.35 16.06
CA CYS A 520 -9.49 -0.59 14.74
C CYS A 520 -10.84 0.08 14.50
N SER A 521 -11.53 0.55 15.54
CA SER A 521 -12.69 1.43 15.37
C SER A 521 -12.29 2.86 15.01
N VAL A 522 -11.11 3.29 15.46
CA VAL A 522 -10.53 4.61 15.15
C VAL A 522 -9.71 4.57 13.86
N ALA A 523 -9.03 3.45 13.62
CA ALA A 523 -8.21 3.20 12.43
C ALA A 523 -9.00 2.62 11.24
N GLY A 524 -10.18 2.04 11.48
CA GLY A 524 -10.92 1.24 10.50
C GLY A 524 -12.38 1.66 10.33
N LYS A 525 -12.85 1.57 9.07
CA LYS A 525 -14.16 1.98 8.52
C LYS A 525 -14.36 3.48 8.27
N ASP A 526 -13.47 4.10 7.49
CA ASP A 526 -13.78 5.00 6.35
C ASP A 526 -12.56 5.76 5.85
N TRP A 527 -11.60 4.99 5.34
CA TRP A 527 -10.41 5.38 4.58
C TRP A 527 -10.61 6.41 3.45
N TYR A 528 -11.86 6.74 3.07
CA TYR A 528 -12.14 7.73 2.04
C TYR A 528 -12.11 9.19 2.56
N HIS A 529 -12.26 9.44 3.88
CA HIS A 529 -12.65 10.79 4.32
C HIS A 529 -11.82 11.45 5.44
N SER A 530 -11.18 10.73 6.38
CA SER A 530 -10.18 11.32 7.30
C SER A 530 -9.27 10.26 7.91
N ASP A 531 -7.95 10.53 8.04
CA ASP A 531 -7.04 9.66 8.78
C ASP A 531 -7.05 10.09 10.26
N CYS A 532 -8.05 9.58 10.98
CA CYS A 532 -8.27 9.90 12.40
C CYS A 532 -7.09 9.51 13.28
N ALA A 533 -6.41 8.43 12.91
CA ALA A 533 -5.18 8.06 13.56
C ALA A 533 -4.14 9.18 13.41
N GLN A 534 -3.98 9.71 12.19
CA GLN A 534 -3.07 10.84 11.95
C GLN A 534 -3.53 12.14 12.66
N ALA A 535 -4.82 12.40 12.75
CA ALA A 535 -5.36 13.56 13.48
C ALA A 535 -4.99 13.53 14.97
N LEU A 536 -5.16 12.37 15.61
CA LEU A 536 -4.81 12.18 17.01
C LEU A 536 -3.30 12.26 17.25
N VAL A 537 -2.48 11.69 16.34
CA VAL A 537 -1.01 11.86 16.38
C VAL A 537 -0.63 13.33 16.27
N ASN A 538 -1.24 14.08 15.35
CA ASN A 538 -0.95 15.50 15.16
C ASN A 538 -1.41 16.39 16.33
N MET A 539 -2.34 15.90 17.15
CA MET A 539 -2.78 16.54 18.40
C MET A 539 -1.98 16.10 19.62
N ASP A 540 -1.00 15.20 19.48
CA ASP A 540 -0.32 14.55 20.60
C ASP A 540 -1.29 13.82 21.55
N ARG A 541 -2.31 13.19 20.97
CA ARG A 541 -3.41 12.49 21.65
C ARG A 541 -3.69 11.11 21.05
N ALA A 542 -2.63 10.45 20.54
CA ALA A 542 -2.74 9.11 19.97
C ALA A 542 -3.34 8.08 20.95
N GLY A 543 -3.13 8.28 22.27
CA GLY A 543 -3.73 7.45 23.33
C GLY A 543 -5.25 7.36 23.30
N TRP A 544 -5.93 8.41 22.83
CA TRP A 544 -7.40 8.44 22.69
C TRP A 544 -7.91 7.43 21.67
N ALA A 545 -7.06 6.89 20.79
CA ALA A 545 -7.44 5.80 19.89
C ALA A 545 -7.70 4.47 20.63
N PHE A 546 -7.20 4.33 21.86
CA PHE A 546 -7.35 3.13 22.69
C PHE A 546 -8.34 3.37 23.83
N ASP A 547 -8.19 4.50 24.50
CA ASP A 547 -8.98 4.87 25.67
C ASP A 547 -10.39 5.33 25.29
N GLY A 548 -10.61 5.63 24.01
CA GLY A 548 -11.84 6.19 23.48
C GLY A 548 -11.91 7.71 23.68
N ARG A 549 -13.13 8.25 23.60
CA ARG A 549 -13.37 9.68 23.80
C ARG A 549 -13.07 10.06 25.26
N PRO A 550 -12.22 11.07 25.53
CA PRO A 550 -11.99 11.57 26.89
C PRO A 550 -13.24 12.26 27.46
N ASP A 551 -13.20 12.64 28.74
CA ASP A 551 -14.25 13.50 29.32
C ASP A 551 -14.37 14.84 28.58
N SER A 552 -15.58 15.44 28.63
CA SER A 552 -15.89 16.67 27.89
C SER A 552 -14.95 17.85 28.22
N PRO A 553 -14.59 18.12 29.50
CA PRO A 553 -13.61 19.16 29.83
C PRO A 553 -12.23 18.95 29.19
N THR A 554 -11.68 17.73 29.27
CA THR A 554 -10.40 17.37 28.67
C THR A 554 -10.45 17.49 27.15
N LEU A 555 -11.53 17.01 26.53
CA LEU A 555 -11.74 17.12 25.09
C LEU A 555 -11.73 18.58 24.61
N ILE A 556 -12.54 19.44 25.25
CA ILE A 556 -12.64 20.87 24.88
C ILE A 556 -11.29 21.57 24.99
N LYS A 557 -10.57 21.34 26.09
CA LYS A 557 -9.26 21.97 26.34
C LYS A 557 -8.26 21.61 25.24
N ASP A 558 -8.08 20.32 24.99
CA ASP A 558 -7.04 19.83 24.09
C ASP A 558 -7.38 20.08 22.61
N VAL A 559 -8.64 19.90 22.21
CA VAL A 559 -9.12 20.29 20.88
C VAL A 559 -8.97 21.80 20.71
N GLY A 560 -9.33 22.60 21.72
CA GLY A 560 -9.19 24.05 21.69
C GLY A 560 -7.76 24.49 21.46
N GLN A 561 -6.81 23.91 22.19
CA GLN A 561 -5.38 24.16 22.00
C GLN A 561 -4.90 23.78 20.60
N ALA A 562 -5.27 22.60 20.09
CA ALA A 562 -4.91 22.15 18.75
C ALA A 562 -5.53 23.03 17.65
N LEU A 563 -6.75 23.53 17.87
CA LEU A 563 -7.45 24.43 16.95
C LEU A 563 -6.74 25.79 16.83
N GLU A 564 -6.29 26.37 17.94
CA GLU A 564 -5.53 27.62 17.89
C GLU A 564 -4.16 27.43 17.23
N GLN A 565 -3.45 26.33 17.51
CA GLN A 565 -2.21 25.98 16.81
C GLN A 565 -2.40 25.79 15.29
N LEU A 566 -3.53 25.20 14.89
CA LEU A 566 -3.85 25.00 13.47
C LEU A 566 -4.02 26.34 12.74
N LYS A 567 -4.73 27.30 13.36
CA LYS A 567 -4.92 28.66 12.81
C LYS A 567 -3.59 29.39 12.64
N GLU A 568 -2.65 29.21 13.58
CA GLU A 568 -1.32 29.81 13.49
C GLU A 568 -0.47 29.21 12.36
N LYS A 569 -0.55 27.89 12.14
CA LYS A 569 0.27 27.16 11.16
C LYS A 569 -0.21 27.29 9.70
N LEU A 570 -1.53 27.28 9.45
CA LEU A 570 -2.09 27.14 8.09
C LEU A 570 -2.48 28.45 7.40
N VAL A 571 -2.49 29.59 8.10
CA VAL A 571 -2.86 30.89 7.52
C VAL A 571 -1.64 31.83 7.51
N PRO A 572 -0.95 31.98 6.37
CA PRO A 572 0.07 33.02 6.18
C PRO A 572 -0.47 34.39 6.62
N GLN A 573 0.31 35.16 7.37
CA GLN A 573 -0.15 36.43 7.97
C GLN A 573 -0.73 37.41 6.93
N ASP A 574 -0.21 37.37 5.71
CA ASP A 574 -0.57 38.18 4.55
C ASP A 574 -1.90 37.79 3.91
N LEU A 575 -2.44 36.59 4.18
CA LEU A 575 -3.70 36.12 3.61
C LEU A 575 -4.87 36.10 4.62
N ARG A 576 -4.63 36.34 5.92
CA ARG A 576 -5.69 36.41 6.94
C ARG A 576 -6.86 37.34 6.57
N PRO A 577 -6.63 38.56 6.04
CA PRO A 577 -7.74 39.45 5.66
C PRO A 577 -8.54 38.92 4.46
N VAL A 578 -7.87 38.21 3.55
CA VAL A 578 -8.50 37.64 2.34
C VAL A 578 -9.35 36.42 2.68
N PHE A 579 -8.92 35.61 3.66
CA PHE A 579 -9.71 34.48 4.19
C PHE A 579 -10.94 34.93 4.98
N GLU A 580 -10.88 36.10 5.63
CA GLU A 580 -12.03 36.69 6.34
C GLU A 580 -13.10 37.24 5.36
N ASP A 581 -12.69 37.69 4.16
CA ASP A 581 -13.58 38.34 3.19
C ASP A 581 -14.10 37.40 2.08
N LYS A 582 -13.30 36.45 1.56
CA LYS A 582 -13.70 35.54 0.47
C LYS A 582 -13.00 34.16 0.53
N PRO A 583 -13.66 33.10 1.05
CA PRO A 583 -13.06 31.78 1.21
C PRO A 583 -12.77 31.02 -0.12
N ASP A 584 -13.35 31.45 -1.24
CA ASP A 584 -13.37 30.66 -2.49
C ASP A 584 -12.19 30.85 -3.46
N VAL A 585 -11.17 31.65 -3.10
CA VAL A 585 -10.13 32.10 -4.06
C VAL A 585 -8.85 31.23 -4.04
N LEU A 586 -8.97 29.90 -3.98
CA LEU A 586 -7.80 29.01 -4.02
C LEU A 586 -7.75 28.11 -5.26
N SER A 587 -6.52 27.93 -5.78
CA SER A 587 -6.24 27.07 -6.93
C SER A 587 -6.57 25.60 -6.62
N LYS A 588 -7.09 24.85 -7.61
CA LYS A 588 -7.45 23.42 -7.48
C LYS A 588 -6.32 22.50 -7.02
N LYS A 589 -5.05 22.90 -7.13
CA LYS A 589 -3.90 22.07 -6.76
C LYS A 589 -3.46 22.31 -5.31
N ASP A 590 -3.58 23.54 -4.82
CA ASP A 590 -3.35 23.89 -3.42
C ASP A 590 -4.51 23.44 -2.53
N SER A 591 -5.73 23.37 -3.08
CA SER A 591 -6.90 22.88 -2.36
C SER A 591 -6.77 21.41 -1.96
N PHE A 592 -6.23 20.53 -2.81
CA PHE A 592 -6.13 19.10 -2.47
C PHE A 592 -5.15 18.84 -1.32
N LYS A 593 -3.94 19.43 -1.36
CA LYS A 593 -2.94 19.27 -0.28
C LYS A 593 -3.46 19.81 1.05
N ARG A 594 -4.17 20.94 1.02
CA ARG A 594 -4.78 21.56 2.20
C ARG A 594 -5.95 20.75 2.74
N VAL A 595 -6.81 20.22 1.87
CA VAL A 595 -7.89 19.29 2.26
C VAL A 595 -7.31 18.07 2.95
N THR A 596 -6.24 17.47 2.42
CA THR A 596 -5.55 16.35 3.08
C THR A 596 -5.00 16.75 4.45
N GLN A 597 -4.33 17.90 4.56
CA GLN A 597 -3.82 18.39 5.84
C GLN A 597 -4.92 18.59 6.88
N LEU A 598 -6.06 19.15 6.48
CA LEU A 598 -7.20 19.39 7.37
C LEU A 598 -7.87 18.07 7.81
N LYS A 599 -8.00 17.10 6.89
CA LYS A 599 -8.50 15.74 7.18
C LYS A 599 -7.60 14.95 8.13
N GLU A 600 -6.33 15.36 8.25
CA GLU A 600 -5.33 14.79 9.16
C GLU A 600 -5.09 15.69 10.38
N SER A 601 -5.89 16.74 10.60
CA SER A 601 -5.71 17.70 11.69
C SER A 601 -6.84 17.61 12.72
N VAL A 602 -6.84 18.53 13.68
CA VAL A 602 -7.96 18.72 14.61
C VAL A 602 -9.31 18.93 13.91
N CYS A 603 -9.35 19.34 12.62
CA CYS A 603 -10.58 19.46 11.81
C CYS A 603 -11.05 18.14 11.15
N ALA A 604 -10.47 17.00 11.53
CA ALA A 604 -10.87 15.69 11.03
C ALA A 604 -12.32 15.34 11.45
N THR A 605 -13.00 14.52 10.63
CA THR A 605 -14.39 14.12 10.86
C THR A 605 -14.60 13.40 12.20
N CYS A 606 -13.67 12.56 12.64
CA CYS A 606 -13.76 11.90 13.95
C CYS A 606 -13.68 12.87 15.12
N VAL A 607 -12.76 13.83 15.09
CA VAL A 607 -12.65 14.84 16.16
C VAL A 607 -13.96 15.62 16.24
N TRP A 608 -14.54 15.94 15.08
CA TRP A 608 -15.87 16.52 15.02
C TRP A 608 -16.95 15.59 15.60
N ASN A 609 -16.99 14.31 15.24
CA ASN A 609 -17.97 13.38 15.80
C ASN A 609 -17.80 13.19 17.32
N TRP A 610 -16.59 13.29 17.87
CA TRP A 610 -16.35 13.29 19.32
C TRP A 610 -16.88 14.55 20.01
N LEU A 611 -16.89 15.69 19.33
CA LEU A 611 -17.48 16.93 19.83
C LEU A 611 -19.00 16.96 19.64
N ALA A 612 -19.47 16.52 18.49
CA ALA A 612 -20.81 16.77 18.01
C ALA A 612 -21.76 15.59 18.20
N GLY A 613 -21.26 14.39 18.58
CA GLY A 613 -22.03 13.18 18.89
C GLY A 613 -22.82 12.59 17.71
N ILE A 614 -22.71 11.28 17.50
CA ILE A 614 -23.35 10.63 16.34
C ILE A 614 -24.87 10.45 16.56
N ASP A 615 -25.30 10.15 17.78
CA ASP A 615 -26.72 10.05 18.14
C ASP A 615 -27.16 11.07 19.20
N LEU A 616 -28.47 11.26 19.34
CA LEU A 616 -29.02 12.29 20.24
C LEU A 616 -28.67 12.04 21.70
N LYS A 617 -28.57 10.76 22.12
CA LYS A 617 -28.27 10.39 23.49
C LYS A 617 -26.83 10.80 23.83
N ASP A 618 -25.87 10.42 22.98
CA ASP A 618 -24.46 10.79 23.11
C ASP A 618 -24.32 12.31 23.16
N ARG A 619 -25.01 13.03 22.26
CA ARG A 619 -24.97 14.50 22.22
C ARG A 619 -25.43 15.14 23.52
N MET A 620 -26.56 14.69 24.03
CA MET A 620 -27.10 15.20 25.30
C MET A 620 -26.18 14.84 26.47
N GLU A 621 -25.61 13.64 26.50
CA GLU A 621 -24.62 13.22 27.49
C GLU A 621 -23.37 14.12 27.44
N TYR A 622 -22.86 14.43 26.26
CA TYR A 622 -21.66 15.27 26.11
C TYR A 622 -21.88 16.69 26.61
N ILE A 623 -23.05 17.27 26.31
CA ILE A 623 -23.44 18.61 26.77
C ILE A 623 -23.68 18.60 28.28
N SER A 624 -24.40 17.61 28.81
CA SER A 624 -24.76 17.54 30.24
C SER A 624 -23.59 17.20 31.18
N THR A 625 -22.57 16.50 30.68
CA THR A 625 -21.33 16.18 31.43
C THR A 625 -20.29 17.29 31.37
N SER A 626 -20.53 18.36 30.60
CA SER A 626 -19.70 19.55 30.61
C SER A 626 -19.96 20.42 31.84
N GLU A 627 -18.98 21.23 32.25
CA GLU A 627 -19.16 22.18 33.36
C GLU A 627 -20.29 23.20 33.09
N SER A 628 -20.54 23.49 31.81
CA SER A 628 -21.52 24.47 31.34
C SER A 628 -21.98 24.12 29.93
N ALA A 629 -23.26 23.72 29.81
CA ALA A 629 -23.88 23.41 28.53
C ALA A 629 -23.78 24.56 27.50
N PRO A 630 -24.03 25.84 27.87
CA PRO A 630 -23.82 26.96 26.95
C PRO A 630 -22.37 27.09 26.47
N ASP A 631 -21.39 26.94 27.36
CA ASP A 631 -19.97 27.07 26.99
C ASP A 631 -19.52 25.93 26.07
N TYR A 632 -20.03 24.70 26.29
CA TYR A 632 -19.81 23.57 25.40
C TYR A 632 -20.34 23.87 23.99
N VAL A 633 -21.58 24.32 23.89
CA VAL A 633 -22.22 24.61 22.60
C VAL A 633 -21.49 25.75 21.88
N ASP A 634 -21.08 26.80 22.59
CA ASP A 634 -20.33 27.92 22.01
C ASP A 634 -18.94 27.50 21.53
N PHE A 635 -18.28 26.58 22.25
CA PHE A 635 -17.05 25.95 21.78
C PHE A 635 -17.27 25.17 20.48
N VAL A 636 -18.30 24.33 20.41
CA VAL A 636 -18.59 23.52 19.21
C VAL A 636 -18.94 24.41 18.01
N LYS A 637 -19.69 25.50 18.21
CA LYS A 637 -19.95 26.53 17.19
C LYS A 637 -18.64 27.17 16.71
N LYS A 638 -17.75 27.55 17.64
CA LYS A 638 -16.44 28.14 17.32
C LYS A 638 -15.56 27.17 16.52
N TYR A 639 -15.53 25.89 16.91
CA TYR A 639 -14.81 24.84 16.21
C TYR A 639 -15.33 24.70 14.77
N HIS A 640 -16.65 24.52 14.60
CA HIS A 640 -17.28 24.34 13.29
C HIS A 640 -16.98 25.52 12.36
N LYS A 641 -17.21 26.75 12.84
CA LYS A 641 -16.91 27.99 12.09
C LYS A 641 -15.44 28.08 11.69
N THR A 642 -14.52 27.74 12.60
CA THR A 642 -13.08 27.80 12.32
C THR A 642 -12.69 26.80 11.24
N CYS A 643 -13.06 25.53 11.41
CA CYS A 643 -12.67 24.47 10.49
C CYS A 643 -13.30 24.65 9.10
N THR A 644 -14.56 25.07 9.02
CA THR A 644 -15.22 25.38 7.74
C THR A 644 -14.56 26.56 7.03
N ALA A 645 -14.22 27.64 7.76
CA ALA A 645 -13.46 28.77 7.19
C ALA A 645 -12.07 28.37 6.68
N LEU A 646 -11.45 27.33 7.27
CA LEU A 646 -10.17 26.79 6.79
C LEU A 646 -10.31 25.89 5.55
N GLY A 647 -11.53 25.46 5.21
CA GLY A 647 -11.85 24.61 4.06
C GLY A 647 -12.35 23.19 4.41
N ALA A 648 -12.68 22.90 5.67
CA ALA A 648 -13.23 21.62 6.10
C ALA A 648 -14.74 21.51 5.83
N THR A 649 -15.14 21.59 4.56
CA THR A 649 -16.56 21.60 4.14
C THR A 649 -17.29 20.28 4.42
N TRP A 650 -16.57 19.20 4.71
CA TRP A 650 -17.15 17.90 5.10
C TRP A 650 -17.81 17.90 6.49
N LEU A 651 -17.59 18.93 7.31
CA LEU A 651 -18.25 19.08 8.62
C LEU A 651 -19.72 19.49 8.51
N GLY A 652 -20.20 19.71 7.29
CA GLY A 652 -21.56 20.15 7.00
C GLY A 652 -21.70 21.66 7.02
N ASP A 653 -22.81 22.09 6.43
CA ASP A 653 -23.18 23.49 6.24
C ASP A 653 -23.77 24.12 7.53
N LEU A 654 -23.90 25.45 7.55
CA LEU A 654 -24.46 26.15 8.69
C LEU A 654 -25.99 25.97 8.77
N PRO A 655 -26.56 25.69 9.95
CA PRO A 655 -28.01 25.70 10.15
C PRO A 655 -28.60 27.05 9.73
N TYR A 656 -29.75 27.04 9.05
CA TYR A 656 -30.38 28.24 8.51
C TYR A 656 -31.84 28.40 8.97
N GLY A 657 -32.24 29.65 9.24
CA GLY A 657 -33.61 30.01 9.59
C GLY A 657 -33.88 30.12 11.10
N ASN A 658 -35.07 30.64 11.43
CA ASN A 658 -35.50 30.89 12.81
C ASN A 658 -36.25 29.71 13.44
N ASP A 659 -36.57 28.68 12.64
CA ASP A 659 -37.27 27.49 13.12
C ASP A 659 -36.24 26.37 13.39
N PRO A 660 -35.92 26.12 14.67
CA PRO A 660 -34.84 25.20 15.02
C PRO A 660 -35.23 23.73 14.83
N ALA A 661 -36.53 23.41 14.73
CA ALA A 661 -37.04 22.05 14.55
C ALA A 661 -36.99 21.60 13.08
N ILE A 662 -36.91 22.55 12.15
CA ILE A 662 -36.75 22.27 10.72
C ILE A 662 -35.26 22.17 10.38
N TRP A 663 -34.83 21.04 9.83
CA TRP A 663 -33.45 20.88 9.40
C TRP A 663 -33.20 21.55 8.05
N ARG A 664 -32.78 22.82 8.12
CA ARG A 664 -32.31 23.62 6.97
C ARG A 664 -30.84 23.93 7.11
N MET A 665 -30.11 23.86 6.01
CA MET A 665 -28.70 24.27 5.95
C MET A 665 -28.46 25.20 4.76
N GLN A 666 -27.61 26.20 4.96
CA GLN A 666 -27.17 27.12 3.90
C GLN A 666 -25.80 26.71 3.38
N GLN A 667 -25.71 26.33 2.10
CA GLN A 667 -24.46 26.01 1.41
C GLN A 667 -23.64 27.25 1.08
N GLN A 668 -22.36 27.04 0.74
CA GLN A 668 -21.41 28.10 0.38
C GLN A 668 -21.86 28.98 -0.80
N ASP A 669 -22.72 28.47 -1.69
CA ASP A 669 -23.30 29.22 -2.81
C ASP A 669 -24.66 29.87 -2.48
N GLU A 670 -24.91 30.11 -1.20
CA GLU A 670 -26.13 30.70 -0.62
C GLU A 670 -27.41 29.87 -0.84
N LYS A 671 -27.30 28.66 -1.39
CA LYS A 671 -28.46 27.76 -1.54
C LYS A 671 -28.90 27.22 -0.20
N ILE A 672 -30.20 27.24 0.03
CA ILE A 672 -30.81 26.69 1.23
C ILE A 672 -31.33 25.29 0.90
N PHE A 673 -30.80 24.29 1.59
CA PHE A 673 -31.26 22.92 1.50
C PHE A 673 -32.05 22.55 2.75
N ARG A 674 -33.24 22.01 2.55
CA ARG A 674 -34.02 21.38 3.61
C ARG A 674 -33.88 19.86 3.51
N PHE A 675 -33.64 19.22 4.65
CA PHE A 675 -33.38 17.79 4.74
C PHE A 675 -34.58 17.07 5.36
N ILE A 676 -34.93 15.93 4.78
CA ILE A 676 -36.12 15.15 5.15
C ILE A 676 -35.72 13.71 5.34
N GLU A 677 -36.14 13.12 6.44
CA GLU A 677 -35.98 11.70 6.72
C GLU A 677 -37.23 10.92 6.34
N VAL A 678 -37.06 9.91 5.48
CA VAL A 678 -38.12 9.02 5.02
C VAL A 678 -37.71 7.58 5.30
N LYS A 679 -38.63 6.77 5.87
CA LYS A 679 -38.43 5.32 5.99
C LYS A 679 -38.90 4.62 4.71
N ASN A 680 -38.05 3.80 4.12
CA ASN A 680 -38.44 2.97 2.99
C ASN A 680 -39.26 1.76 3.44
N ARG A 681 -39.77 0.99 2.46
CA ARG A 681 -40.58 -0.23 2.71
C ARG A 681 -39.89 -1.31 3.55
N HIS A 682 -38.56 -1.25 3.69
CA HIS A 682 -37.75 -2.16 4.51
C HIS A 682 -37.42 -1.56 5.89
N GLY A 683 -38.02 -0.42 6.25
CA GLY A 683 -37.76 0.28 7.50
C GLY A 683 -36.42 1.03 7.54
N ARG A 684 -35.65 1.08 6.44
CA ARG A 684 -34.40 1.85 6.40
C ARG A 684 -34.69 3.34 6.26
N GLN A 685 -34.01 4.16 7.05
CA GLN A 685 -34.04 5.61 6.91
C GLN A 685 -33.25 6.05 5.67
N ILE A 686 -33.86 6.96 4.90
CA ILE A 686 -33.33 7.62 3.72
C ILE A 686 -33.45 9.13 3.94
N ILE A 687 -32.40 9.88 3.61
CA ILE A 687 -32.40 11.34 3.72
C ILE A 687 -32.48 11.94 2.32
N TYR A 688 -33.40 12.88 2.14
CA TYR A 688 -33.51 13.71 0.93
C TYR A 688 -33.06 15.11 1.26
N ALA A 689 -32.34 15.75 0.34
CA ALA A 689 -32.02 17.16 0.42
C ALA A 689 -32.77 17.88 -0.69
N VAL A 690 -33.42 19.00 -0.37
CA VAL A 690 -34.14 19.76 -1.38
C VAL A 690 -33.73 21.20 -1.34
N ASN A 691 -33.36 21.70 -2.50
CA ASN A 691 -33.08 23.11 -2.69
C ASN A 691 -34.41 23.89 -2.62
N GLU A 692 -34.59 24.70 -1.58
CA GLU A 692 -35.83 25.46 -1.36
C GLU A 692 -36.06 26.51 -2.46
N ALA A 693 -35.02 26.97 -3.16
CA ALA A 693 -35.16 27.95 -4.24
C ALA A 693 -35.70 27.32 -5.54
N THR A 694 -35.31 26.09 -5.85
CA THR A 694 -35.65 25.43 -7.13
C THR A 694 -36.68 24.32 -6.98
N GLY A 695 -36.98 23.88 -5.75
CA GLY A 695 -37.74 22.67 -5.48
C GLY A 695 -37.04 21.38 -5.94
N SER A 696 -35.76 21.46 -6.36
CA SER A 696 -35.06 20.29 -6.90
C SER A 696 -34.69 19.32 -5.78
N VAL A 697 -35.29 18.14 -5.81
CA VAL A 697 -34.98 17.05 -4.88
C VAL A 697 -33.69 16.37 -5.31
N GLN A 698 -32.70 16.36 -4.41
CA GLN A 698 -31.46 15.62 -4.56
C GLN A 698 -31.51 14.39 -3.67
N PHE A 699 -31.29 13.24 -4.31
CA PHE A 699 -31.25 11.96 -3.63
C PHE A 699 -29.87 11.72 -3.04
N TYR A 700 -29.78 11.63 -1.72
CA TYR A 700 -28.54 11.32 -0.99
C TYR A 700 -28.34 9.79 -0.80
N GLU A 701 -28.69 8.97 -1.80
CA GLU A 701 -28.54 7.50 -1.75
C GLU A 701 -27.47 6.94 -2.70
N ASP A 702 -26.52 7.75 -3.21
CA ASP A 702 -25.34 7.19 -3.89
C ASP A 702 -24.34 6.59 -2.86
N GLN A 703 -24.75 5.44 -2.34
CA GLN A 703 -24.30 4.68 -1.17
C GLN A 703 -22.88 4.09 -1.23
N ARG A 704 -21.95 4.66 -1.99
CA ARG A 704 -20.52 4.28 -1.86
C ARG A 704 -19.55 5.45 -1.79
N ARG A 705 -19.99 6.71 -1.96
CA ARG A 705 -19.06 7.84 -2.16
C ARG A 705 -19.39 9.16 -1.45
N LEU A 706 -20.57 9.32 -0.83
CA LEU A 706 -20.93 10.56 -0.12
C LEU A 706 -21.50 10.24 1.28
N ASN A 707 -20.87 10.81 2.31
CA ASN A 707 -21.23 10.68 3.72
C ASN A 707 -22.68 11.12 3.95
N ARG A 708 -23.46 10.35 4.73
CA ARG A 708 -24.82 10.74 5.10
C ARG A 708 -24.77 11.70 6.30
N PRO A 709 -25.12 12.99 6.15
CA PRO A 709 -25.26 13.90 7.29
C PRO A 709 -26.28 13.32 8.27
N GLY A 710 -25.97 13.31 9.57
CA GLY A 710 -26.83 12.75 10.62
C GLY A 710 -26.76 11.22 10.81
N VAL A 711 -26.06 10.50 9.94
CA VAL A 711 -25.80 9.05 10.12
C VAL A 711 -24.31 8.79 10.33
N ASP A 712 -23.45 9.34 9.47
CA ASP A 712 -21.99 9.10 9.52
C ASP A 712 -21.23 10.32 10.05
N ILE A 713 -21.80 11.52 9.88
CA ILE A 713 -21.22 12.80 10.31
C ILE A 713 -22.31 13.61 11.00
N ALA A 714 -22.09 13.96 12.26
CA ALA A 714 -22.97 14.89 12.98
C ALA A 714 -22.98 16.25 12.26
N THR A 715 -24.04 17.05 12.39
CA THR A 715 -24.04 18.42 11.86
C THR A 715 -24.19 19.39 13.02
N LEU A 716 -23.85 20.67 12.81
CA LEU A 716 -24.07 21.68 13.84
C LEU A 716 -25.55 21.75 14.25
N TRP A 717 -26.49 21.43 13.34
CA TRP A 717 -27.92 21.33 13.64
C TRP A 717 -28.20 20.29 14.75
N HIS A 718 -27.59 19.11 14.68
CA HIS A 718 -27.76 18.05 15.68
C HIS A 718 -27.27 18.46 17.08
N VAL A 719 -26.22 19.28 17.16
CA VAL A 719 -25.72 19.81 18.43
C VAL A 719 -26.71 20.81 19.04
N LEU A 720 -27.29 21.68 18.20
CA LEU A 720 -28.31 22.64 18.62
C LEU A 720 -29.63 21.95 19.02
N GLU A 721 -29.98 20.85 18.37
CA GLU A 721 -31.08 19.97 18.78
C GLU A 721 -30.84 19.41 20.18
N ALA A 722 -29.64 18.86 20.43
CA ALA A 722 -29.28 18.31 21.73
C ALA A 722 -29.24 19.38 22.85
N GLU A 723 -28.81 20.61 22.56
CA GLU A 723 -28.88 21.73 23.49
C GLU A 723 -30.32 21.97 23.99
N ARG A 724 -31.30 21.97 23.07
CA ARG A 724 -32.72 22.09 23.41
C ARG A 724 -33.20 20.90 24.22
N GLY A 725 -32.79 19.69 23.84
CA GLY A 725 -33.10 18.46 24.57
C GLY A 725 -32.57 18.47 26.01
N VAL A 726 -31.34 18.95 26.24
CA VAL A 726 -30.77 19.08 27.60
C VAL A 726 -31.56 20.10 28.41
N LYS A 727 -31.95 21.24 27.81
CA LYS A 727 -32.80 22.23 28.46
C LYS A 727 -34.15 21.62 28.86
N ALA A 728 -34.83 20.94 27.94
CA ALA A 728 -36.10 20.27 28.20
C ALA A 728 -35.98 19.19 29.28
N LEU A 729 -34.87 18.43 29.27
CA LEU A 729 -34.58 17.44 30.30
C LEU A 729 -34.42 18.09 31.68
N SER A 730 -33.72 19.24 31.76
CA SER A 730 -33.57 19.99 33.01
C SER A 730 -34.88 20.58 33.54
N GLU A 731 -35.83 20.86 32.64
CA GLU A 731 -37.17 21.36 32.95
C GLU A 731 -38.17 20.22 33.26
N GLY A 732 -37.76 18.96 33.12
CA GLY A 732 -38.61 17.78 33.36
C GLY A 732 -39.66 17.50 32.29
N ASN A 733 -39.52 18.09 31.09
CA ASN A 733 -40.50 18.02 29.99
C ASN A 733 -39.93 17.38 28.70
N PHE A 734 -38.84 16.59 28.81
CA PHE A 734 -38.13 16.03 27.65
C PHE A 734 -39.02 15.26 26.67
N GLU A 735 -39.86 14.34 27.17
CA GLU A 735 -40.75 13.54 26.30
C GLU A 735 -41.81 14.40 25.61
N GLU A 736 -42.33 15.42 26.30
CA GLU A 736 -43.29 16.38 25.73
C GLU A 736 -42.63 17.24 24.64
N TRP A 737 -41.43 17.75 24.91
CA TRP A 737 -40.62 18.49 23.95
C TRP A 737 -40.33 17.66 22.70
N LYS A 738 -39.86 16.41 22.89
CA LYS A 738 -39.50 15.53 21.77
C LYS A 738 -40.71 15.21 20.89
N LEU A 739 -41.85 14.89 21.51
CA LEU A 739 -43.09 14.64 20.77
C LEU A 739 -43.57 15.89 20.02
N ALA A 740 -43.46 17.07 20.65
CA ALA A 740 -43.82 18.34 20.03
C ALA A 740 -42.90 18.69 18.85
N GLU A 741 -41.58 18.44 18.97
CA GLU A 741 -40.60 18.68 17.92
C GLU A 741 -40.80 17.72 16.72
N GLU A 742 -41.00 16.42 16.98
CA GLU A 742 -41.32 15.43 15.95
C GLU A 742 -42.63 15.77 15.22
N LYS A 743 -43.66 16.17 15.97
CA LYS A 743 -44.95 16.56 15.41
C LYS A 743 -44.82 17.83 14.56
N HIS A 744 -44.18 18.87 15.07
CA HIS A 744 -43.98 20.13 14.35
C HIS A 744 -43.16 19.92 13.08
N ARG A 745 -42.07 19.16 13.14
CA ARG A 745 -41.27 18.80 11.96
C ARG A 745 -42.13 18.11 10.90
N LYS A 746 -42.92 17.11 11.30
CA LYS A 746 -43.82 16.37 10.39
C LYS A 746 -44.84 17.30 9.73
N GLU A 747 -45.51 18.15 10.51
CA GLU A 747 -46.47 19.13 10.00
C GLU A 747 -45.82 20.13 9.02
N GLU A 748 -44.60 20.57 9.31
CA GLU A 748 -43.84 21.46 8.44
C GLU A 748 -43.34 20.78 7.17
N ASP A 749 -43.01 19.49 7.21
CA ASP A 749 -42.62 18.71 6.04
C ASP A 749 -43.83 18.45 5.13
N GLU A 750 -44.98 18.05 5.68
CA GLU A 750 -46.21 17.81 4.91
C GLU A 750 -46.71 19.06 4.16
N LYS A 751 -46.35 20.27 4.59
CA LYS A 751 -46.69 21.52 3.89
C LYS A 751 -46.00 21.70 2.55
N ILE A 752 -44.86 21.04 2.34
CA ILE A 752 -43.99 21.32 1.20
C ILE A 752 -43.55 20.08 0.43
N TRP A 753 -43.86 18.86 0.90
CA TRP A 753 -43.55 17.63 0.18
C TRP A 753 -44.68 16.59 0.24
N GLU A 754 -44.79 15.80 -0.82
CA GLU A 754 -45.55 14.55 -0.85
C GLU A 754 -44.58 13.36 -0.95
N VAL A 755 -44.72 12.40 -0.04
CA VAL A 755 -43.93 11.16 -0.03
C VAL A 755 -44.80 10.04 -0.60
N ASP A 756 -44.53 9.62 -1.84
CA ASP A 756 -45.20 8.43 -2.40
C ASP A 756 -44.50 7.16 -1.91
N THR A 757 -45.17 6.47 -1.00
CA THR A 757 -44.70 5.22 -0.41
C THR A 757 -45.04 3.99 -1.27
N ARG A 758 -45.82 4.13 -2.34
CA ARG A 758 -46.34 3.02 -3.16
C ARG A 758 -45.32 2.43 -4.15
N TRP A 759 -44.34 3.21 -4.63
CA TRP A 759 -43.51 2.83 -5.79
C TRP A 759 -41.98 2.96 -5.60
N SER A 760 -41.47 2.64 -4.40
CA SER A 760 -40.16 3.09 -3.90
C SER A 760 -40.18 4.58 -3.57
N THR A 761 -39.48 4.97 -2.49
CA THR A 761 -39.58 6.29 -1.84
C THR A 761 -39.32 7.43 -2.83
N GLN A 762 -40.35 7.92 -3.52
CA GLN A 762 -40.26 9.14 -4.31
C GLN A 762 -40.76 10.29 -3.44
N VAL A 763 -39.90 11.27 -3.23
CA VAL A 763 -40.24 12.54 -2.58
C VAL A 763 -40.45 13.56 -3.68
N SER A 764 -41.63 14.19 -3.69
CA SER A 764 -41.96 15.27 -4.62
C SER A 764 -42.16 16.56 -3.85
N TYR A 765 -41.55 17.65 -4.29
CA TYR A 765 -41.81 18.98 -3.75
C TYR A 765 -43.20 19.46 -4.20
N ILE A 766 -44.06 19.80 -3.24
CA ILE A 766 -45.41 20.36 -3.46
C ILE A 766 -45.55 21.78 -2.88
N GLY A 767 -44.49 22.30 -2.27
CA GLY A 767 -44.44 23.65 -1.74
C GLY A 767 -44.55 24.71 -2.84
N PRO A 768 -44.86 25.96 -2.49
CA PRO A 768 -44.88 27.06 -3.44
C PRO A 768 -43.47 27.23 -4.03
N VAL A 769 -43.29 26.87 -5.31
CA VAL A 769 -42.05 27.17 -6.03
C VAL A 769 -41.88 28.69 -6.00
N PRO A 770 -40.78 29.21 -5.45
CA PRO A 770 -40.50 30.64 -5.52
C PRO A 770 -40.48 31.02 -7.01
N LEU A 771 -41.41 31.90 -7.42
CA LEU A 771 -41.37 32.48 -8.76
C LEU A 771 -40.00 33.18 -8.90
N GLU A 772 -39.24 32.75 -9.91
CA GLU A 772 -37.84 33.11 -10.17
C GLU A 772 -37.50 34.57 -9.84
N TYR A 773 -36.37 34.78 -9.15
CA TYR A 773 -35.63 36.05 -9.10
C TYR A 773 -34.48 36.01 -10.10
#